data_AF-A0A4Y2TYJ6-F1
#
_entry.id   AF-A0A4Y2TYJ6-F1
#
_cell.length_a   1.000
_cell.length_b   1.000
_cell.length_c   1.000
_cell.angle_alpha   90.00
_cell.angle_beta   90.00
_cell.angle_gamma   90.00
#
_symmetry.space_group_name_H-M   'P 1'
#
loop_
_entity.id
_entity.type
_entity.pdbx_description
1 polymer ?
#
loop_
_entity_poly.entity_id
_entity_poly.type
_entity_poly.pdbx_seq_one_letter_code
_entity_poly.pdbx_strand_id
1 'polypeptide(L)'
;MKLKELLEDICKHGIFGTILAYIYVIEFQKRGLPHSHILLTLDSESKLRTKDDIDKFVSAELPDPCTDLRLFQIVTKCMVHGPCGAININSPCMIDGQCCKSFPKQFKDDTEENVNGYPIYRRRATEPVKEGKYSIDNRWAVPYNSWLLKKFNAHINVEVCASVKSVKYLYKYVYKGHDAASFKIQKGGALDHDEILSFVEGRYVRAPEAMWRLNEFNLSHKSHTVVRLAVHLPQQQPIVYQDGQEAQAIERAALRKTTLTSWFELNKNDPSVHNISYSDIPQYYVFDKSTTNWKKRQRGGQNVIGRLPVVSILDTERYYLRMLLLSKSGAISFDDILTVNGLRCITFQQACQEYGLLRGDQQWHDALNEAAQYQSPRQLRMLFAMICGFGEVEDVSYLWVQHQVSLCEDFVHRYSEQTGPHYALADIEELLTSYNLSLQKLHLPTVDLPASVLERANFDVVEEQAKANSYAMQLNSQQRNVVEILLSAVYNNAADTPKCYFLDGPAGTGKTFVYSTLLHTIRGRGDDVIPVASTGIAATLLIGGRTVHSVFKIPIDLNATSTCNLKPNTKEADIILKTKLIVWDEAPMTHVHAFLAVDRLLQDLTKCKEPFGGKVILLGGDFRQVLPVILRGSRTLTVARSLKNKLFG
;
A
#
# COMPACT_ATOMS: atom_id res chain seq x y z
N MET A 1 -8.39 -17.70 26.54
CA MET A 1 -8.59 -17.81 25.08
C MET A 1 -8.09 -19.19 24.63
N LYS A 2 -8.89 -19.97 23.91
CA LYS A 2 -8.54 -21.33 23.45
C LYS A 2 -7.81 -21.31 22.08
N LEU A 3 -6.78 -20.48 21.95
CA LEU A 3 -6.13 -20.23 20.65
C LEU A 3 -5.47 -21.48 20.04
N LYS A 4 -4.83 -22.31 20.86
CA LYS A 4 -4.16 -23.53 20.39
C LYS A 4 -5.15 -24.51 19.75
N GLU A 5 -6.29 -24.74 20.40
CA GLU A 5 -7.35 -25.61 19.89
C GLU A 5 -7.96 -25.03 18.60
N LEU A 6 -8.20 -23.71 18.55
CA LEU A 6 -8.68 -23.04 17.33
C LEU A 6 -7.70 -23.20 16.15
N LEU A 7 -6.40 -23.04 16.39
CA LEU A 7 -5.39 -23.22 15.34
C LEU A 7 -5.24 -24.70 14.93
N GLU A 8 -5.39 -25.63 15.85
CA GLU A 8 -5.39 -27.06 15.54
C GLU A 8 -6.57 -27.44 14.65
N ASP A 9 -7.76 -26.95 14.98
CA ASP A 9 -8.95 -27.12 14.17
C ASP A 9 -8.81 -26.52 12.77
N ILE A 10 -8.29 -25.29 12.67
CA ILE A 10 -8.09 -24.61 11.39
C ILE A 10 -7.02 -25.32 10.55
N CYS A 11 -5.86 -25.63 11.13
CA CYS A 11 -4.69 -26.07 10.37
C CYS A 11 -4.58 -27.59 10.21
N LYS A 12 -5.09 -28.39 11.16
CA LYS A 12 -5.00 -29.86 11.09
C LYS A 12 -6.32 -30.51 10.70
N HIS A 13 -7.45 -29.99 11.18
CA HIS A 13 -8.78 -30.54 10.84
C HIS A 13 -9.37 -29.94 9.56
N GLY A 14 -8.67 -28.99 8.93
CA GLY A 14 -8.97 -28.52 7.58
C GLY A 14 -10.32 -27.81 7.46
N ILE A 15 -10.75 -27.06 8.48
CA ILE A 15 -12.07 -26.39 8.50
C ILE A 15 -12.32 -25.52 7.28
N PHE A 16 -11.28 -24.84 6.79
CA PHE A 16 -11.34 -23.99 5.61
C PHE A 16 -10.61 -24.60 4.41
N GLY A 17 -10.27 -25.90 4.47
CA GLY A 17 -9.35 -26.57 3.55
C GLY A 17 -7.90 -26.53 4.01
N THR A 18 -6.98 -26.73 3.08
CA THR A 18 -5.54 -26.82 3.35
C THR A 18 -4.92 -25.45 3.56
N ILE A 19 -4.28 -25.26 4.72
CA ILE A 19 -3.60 -24.03 5.10
C ILE A 19 -2.11 -24.13 4.75
N LEU A 20 -1.65 -23.32 3.79
CA LEU A 20 -0.23 -23.20 3.48
C LEU A 20 0.50 -22.41 4.55
N ALA A 21 -0.02 -21.26 4.96
CA ALA A 21 0.61 -20.41 5.96
C ALA A 21 -0.43 -19.70 6.81
N TYR A 22 -0.03 -19.31 8.02
CA TYR A 22 -0.84 -18.45 8.87
C TYR A 22 0.03 -17.53 9.71
N ILE A 23 -0.56 -16.42 10.08
CA ILE A 23 0.02 -15.44 11.00
C ILE A 23 -1.06 -15.02 11.98
N TYR A 24 -0.68 -14.87 13.25
CA TYR A 24 -1.58 -14.25 14.22
C TYR A 24 -0.88 -13.19 15.05
N VAL A 25 -1.66 -12.23 15.54
CA VAL A 25 -1.26 -11.22 16.52
C VAL A 25 -2.34 -11.10 17.60
N ILE A 26 -1.90 -10.95 18.84
CA ILE A 26 -2.72 -10.75 20.03
C ILE A 26 -2.71 -9.26 20.39
N GLU A 27 -3.87 -8.64 20.29
CA GLU A 27 -4.15 -7.30 20.80
C GLU A 27 -4.96 -7.42 22.11
N PHE A 28 -4.85 -6.43 23.01
CA PHE A 28 -5.62 -6.40 24.26
C PHE A 28 -6.71 -5.34 24.18
N GLN A 29 -7.93 -5.76 23.85
CA GLN A 29 -9.07 -4.87 23.64
C GLN A 29 -9.94 -4.71 24.90
N LYS A 30 -10.88 -3.75 24.87
CA LYS A 30 -11.87 -3.50 25.95
C LYS A 30 -11.20 -3.20 27.29
N ARG A 31 -11.37 -4.06 28.31
CA ARG A 31 -10.72 -3.97 29.63
C ARG A 31 -9.41 -4.78 29.71
N GLY A 32 -8.72 -4.96 28.57
CA GLY A 32 -7.49 -5.72 28.47
C GLY A 32 -7.70 -7.20 28.15
N LEU A 33 -8.83 -7.58 27.56
CA LEU A 33 -9.05 -8.96 27.15
C LEU A 33 -8.25 -9.26 25.88
N PRO A 34 -7.56 -10.42 25.81
CA PRO A 34 -6.80 -10.79 24.62
C PRO A 34 -7.76 -11.05 23.45
N HIS A 35 -7.41 -10.50 22.30
CA HIS A 35 -8.12 -10.61 21.03
C HIS A 35 -7.13 -11.01 19.94
N SER A 36 -7.41 -12.10 19.24
CA SER A 36 -6.51 -12.65 18.23
C SER A 36 -6.97 -12.23 16.84
N HIS A 37 -6.10 -11.56 16.09
CA HIS A 37 -6.21 -11.40 14.65
C HIS A 37 -5.45 -12.54 13.99
N ILE A 38 -6.10 -13.33 13.13
CA ILE A 38 -5.50 -14.47 12.43
C ILE A 38 -5.72 -14.26 10.94
N LEU A 39 -4.64 -14.36 10.16
CA LEU A 39 -4.70 -14.37 8.70
C LEU A 39 -4.21 -15.73 8.20
N LEU A 40 -4.99 -16.32 7.29
CA LEU A 40 -4.76 -17.64 6.72
C LEU A 40 -4.42 -17.49 5.23
N THR A 41 -3.47 -18.27 4.77
CA THR A 41 -3.13 -18.44 3.35
C THR A 41 -3.49 -19.86 2.95
N LEU A 42 -4.50 -19.98 2.09
CA LEU A 42 -5.01 -21.25 1.57
C LEU A 42 -4.18 -21.70 0.38
N ASP A 43 -4.09 -23.02 0.17
CA ASP A 43 -3.55 -23.57 -1.08
C ASP A 43 -4.47 -23.27 -2.27
N SER A 44 -3.98 -23.54 -3.49
CA SER A 44 -4.70 -23.14 -4.71
C SER A 44 -6.07 -23.81 -4.84
N GLU A 45 -6.19 -25.06 -4.38
CA GLU A 45 -7.41 -25.88 -4.44
C GLU A 45 -8.43 -25.47 -3.38
N SER A 46 -7.98 -25.00 -2.22
CA SER A 46 -8.84 -24.54 -1.13
C SER A 46 -9.25 -23.07 -1.25
N LYS A 47 -8.76 -22.33 -2.25
CA LYS A 47 -9.13 -20.92 -2.46
C LYS A 47 -10.63 -20.79 -2.70
N LEU A 48 -11.27 -19.92 -1.93
CA LEU A 48 -12.68 -19.56 -2.10
C LEU A 48 -12.81 -18.59 -3.27
N ARG A 49 -13.24 -19.09 -4.44
CA ARG A 49 -13.26 -18.30 -5.68
C ARG A 49 -14.67 -17.87 -6.08
N THR A 50 -15.67 -18.64 -5.68
CA THR A 50 -17.07 -18.39 -6.04
C THR A 50 -17.90 -17.97 -4.83
N LYS A 51 -19.07 -17.37 -5.09
CA LYS A 51 -20.07 -17.10 -4.04
C LYS A 51 -20.48 -18.35 -3.25
N ASP A 52 -20.56 -19.51 -3.89
CA ASP A 52 -20.94 -20.77 -3.26
C ASP A 52 -19.83 -21.29 -2.33
N ASP A 53 -18.56 -21.12 -2.73
CA ASP A 53 -17.42 -21.42 -1.87
C ASP A 53 -17.43 -20.54 -0.61
N ILE A 54 -17.74 -19.25 -0.76
CA ILE A 54 -17.83 -18.31 0.36
C ILE A 54 -18.96 -18.71 1.31
N ASP A 55 -20.17 -18.91 0.78
CA ASP A 55 -21.37 -19.22 1.54
C ASP A 55 -21.29 -20.58 2.24
N LYS A 56 -20.47 -21.51 1.73
CA LYS A 56 -20.17 -22.78 2.38
C LYS A 56 -19.49 -22.60 3.75
N PHE A 57 -18.64 -21.58 3.91
CA PHE A 57 -17.83 -21.39 5.11
C PHE A 57 -18.23 -20.18 5.94
N VAL A 58 -18.84 -19.16 5.34
CA VAL A 58 -19.16 -17.89 6.01
C VAL A 58 -20.63 -17.56 5.80
N SER A 59 -21.33 -17.31 6.90
CA SER A 59 -22.69 -16.77 6.91
C SER A 59 -22.71 -15.42 7.60
N ALA A 60 -23.59 -14.54 7.16
CA ALA A 60 -23.89 -13.27 7.80
C ALA A 60 -25.41 -13.11 8.03
N GLU A 61 -26.11 -14.22 8.23
CA GLU A 61 -27.55 -14.28 8.48
C GLU A 61 -27.83 -14.78 9.90
N LEU A 62 -28.99 -14.45 10.46
CA LEU A 62 -29.49 -15.08 11.67
C LEU A 62 -29.96 -16.51 11.31
N PRO A 63 -29.49 -17.55 12.02
CA PRO A 63 -29.96 -18.93 11.79
C PRO A 63 -31.46 -19.06 12.05
N ASP A 64 -32.12 -19.98 11.36
CA ASP A 64 -33.52 -20.28 11.67
C ASP A 64 -33.61 -21.07 13.00
N PRO A 65 -34.29 -20.53 14.04
CA PRO A 65 -34.43 -21.21 15.32
C PRO A 65 -35.18 -22.55 15.25
N CYS A 66 -36.01 -22.77 14.22
CA CYS A 66 -36.70 -24.04 14.00
C CYS A 66 -35.74 -25.15 13.54
N THR A 67 -34.68 -24.78 12.83
CA THR A 67 -33.69 -25.75 12.29
C THR A 67 -32.46 -25.87 13.20
N ASP A 68 -32.00 -24.77 13.78
CA ASP A 68 -30.78 -24.74 14.60
C ASP A 68 -30.86 -23.70 15.72
N LEU A 69 -31.70 -24.00 16.71
CA LEU A 69 -31.88 -23.16 17.90
C LEU A 69 -30.56 -22.83 18.62
N ARG A 70 -29.63 -23.79 18.67
CA ARG A 70 -28.34 -23.60 19.34
C ARG A 70 -27.50 -22.56 18.62
N LEU A 71 -27.34 -22.67 17.29
CA LEU A 71 -26.58 -21.67 16.54
C LEU A 71 -27.26 -20.31 16.60
N PHE A 72 -28.59 -20.26 16.50
CA PHE A 72 -29.35 -19.02 16.63
C PHE A 72 -29.06 -18.28 17.94
N GLN A 73 -29.10 -18.99 19.08
CA GLN A 73 -28.78 -18.42 20.40
C GLN A 73 -27.33 -17.93 20.50
N ILE A 74 -26.38 -18.58 19.83
CA ILE A 74 -24.98 -18.17 19.82
C ILE A 74 -24.80 -16.92 18.95
N VAL A 75 -25.41 -16.91 17.76
CA VAL A 75 -25.28 -15.81 16.79
C VAL A 75 -25.91 -14.54 17.33
N THR A 76 -27.12 -14.60 17.89
CA THR A 76 -27.79 -13.44 18.51
C THR A 76 -26.91 -12.86 19.64
N LYS A 77 -26.49 -13.72 20.56
CA LYS A 77 -25.65 -13.32 21.70
C LYS A 77 -24.27 -12.77 21.34
N CYS A 78 -23.58 -13.39 20.38
CA CYS A 78 -22.15 -13.20 20.16
C CYS A 78 -21.79 -12.58 18.82
N MET A 79 -22.65 -12.65 17.80
CA MET A 79 -22.34 -12.25 16.42
C MET A 79 -23.30 -11.19 15.89
N VAL A 80 -23.99 -10.47 16.77
CA VAL A 80 -24.78 -9.30 16.38
C VAL A 80 -23.98 -8.02 16.69
N HIS A 81 -23.88 -7.14 15.71
CA HIS A 81 -23.35 -5.80 15.94
C HIS A 81 -24.31 -5.06 16.87
N GLY A 82 -23.78 -4.50 17.96
CA GLY A 82 -24.59 -3.73 18.89
C GLY A 82 -25.34 -2.59 18.20
N PRO A 83 -26.55 -2.24 18.65
CA PRO A 83 -27.32 -1.15 18.04
C PRO A 83 -26.49 0.13 17.94
N CYS A 84 -26.49 0.75 16.77
CA CYS A 84 -25.77 1.99 16.49
C CYS A 84 -26.55 2.85 15.50
N GLY A 85 -25.97 3.94 15.01
CA GLY A 85 -26.65 4.87 14.12
C GLY A 85 -27.77 5.60 14.84
N ALA A 86 -28.92 5.74 14.18
CA ALA A 86 -30.11 6.38 14.76
C ALA A 86 -30.65 5.65 16.00
N ILE A 87 -30.41 4.34 16.13
CA ILE A 87 -30.90 3.53 17.25
C ILE A 87 -30.09 3.80 18.53
N ASN A 88 -28.79 4.10 18.39
CA ASN A 88 -27.93 4.47 19.50
C ASN A 88 -26.71 5.26 19.02
N ILE A 89 -26.81 6.58 19.10
CA ILE A 89 -25.75 7.49 18.64
C ILE A 89 -24.50 7.47 19.54
N ASN A 90 -24.63 6.99 20.77
CA ASN A 90 -23.55 6.92 21.76
C ASN A 90 -22.75 5.61 21.69
N SER A 91 -23.04 4.75 20.72
CA SER A 91 -22.29 3.50 20.55
C SER A 91 -20.82 3.77 20.22
N PRO A 92 -19.84 3.04 20.79
CA PRO A 92 -18.41 3.27 20.55
C PRO A 92 -17.95 3.15 19.09
N CYS A 93 -18.77 2.53 18.24
CA CYS A 93 -18.51 2.44 16.81
C CYS A 93 -18.91 3.70 16.03
N MET A 94 -19.63 4.64 16.65
CA MET A 94 -20.07 5.88 16.02
C MET A 94 -18.91 6.87 15.92
N ILE A 95 -18.60 7.28 14.69
CA ILE A 95 -17.62 8.30 14.37
C ILE A 95 -18.31 9.27 13.41
N ASP A 96 -18.33 10.56 13.76
CA ASP A 96 -18.97 11.63 12.96
C ASP A 96 -20.43 11.32 12.57
N GLY A 97 -21.21 10.76 13.51
CA GLY A 97 -22.62 10.44 13.30
C GLY A 97 -22.88 9.20 12.43
N GLN A 98 -21.85 8.51 11.96
CA GLN A 98 -21.96 7.27 11.19
C GLN A 98 -21.26 6.10 11.89
N CYS A 99 -21.73 4.88 11.67
CA CYS A 99 -21.03 3.70 12.17
C CYS A 99 -19.74 3.49 11.37
N CYS A 100 -18.59 3.47 12.04
CA CYS A 100 -17.28 3.23 11.41
C CYS A 100 -17.13 1.83 10.79
N LYS A 101 -18.09 0.94 11.06
CA LYS A 101 -18.21 -0.40 10.48
C LYS A 101 -19.33 -0.50 9.44
N SER A 102 -20.01 0.62 9.15
CA SER A 102 -21.12 0.74 8.20
C SER A 102 -22.26 -0.23 8.50
N PHE A 103 -22.68 -0.31 9.76
CA PHE A 103 -23.91 -0.99 10.18
C PHE A 103 -25.06 0.02 10.35
N PRO A 104 -26.32 -0.38 10.07
CA PRO A 104 -26.72 -1.66 9.51
C PRO A 104 -26.23 -1.86 8.07
N LYS A 105 -25.92 -3.10 7.69
CA LYS A 105 -25.55 -3.46 6.31
C LYS A 105 -26.78 -3.42 5.39
N GLN A 106 -26.57 -3.47 4.07
CA GLN A 106 -27.67 -3.60 3.12
C GLN A 106 -28.15 -5.05 3.06
N PHE A 107 -29.43 -5.25 2.76
CA PHE A 107 -29.95 -6.58 2.41
C PHE A 107 -29.42 -6.99 1.03
N LYS A 108 -29.13 -8.27 0.87
CA LYS A 108 -28.65 -8.89 -0.37
C LYS A 108 -29.12 -10.35 -0.41
N ASP A 109 -29.75 -10.73 -1.51
CA ASP A 109 -30.27 -12.10 -1.68
C ASP A 109 -29.17 -13.13 -1.99
N ASP A 110 -28.08 -12.68 -2.62
CA ASP A 110 -26.91 -13.47 -2.96
C ASP A 110 -25.62 -12.78 -2.48
N THR A 111 -24.58 -13.58 -2.22
CA THR A 111 -23.24 -13.06 -1.97
C THR A 111 -22.66 -12.53 -3.29
N GLU A 112 -22.19 -11.29 -3.27
CA GLU A 112 -21.51 -10.64 -4.40
C GLU A 112 -20.00 -10.60 -4.16
N GLU A 113 -19.25 -11.04 -5.17
CA GLU A 113 -17.80 -10.92 -5.22
C GLU A 113 -17.44 -9.43 -5.30
N ASN A 114 -16.90 -8.90 -4.21
CA ASN A 114 -16.68 -7.46 -4.10
C ASN A 114 -15.34 -7.05 -4.71
N VAL A 115 -15.42 -6.11 -5.65
CA VAL A 115 -14.33 -5.41 -6.33
C VAL A 115 -13.42 -4.61 -5.36
N ASN A 116 -13.89 -4.32 -4.14
CA ASN A 116 -13.21 -3.44 -3.21
C ASN A 116 -12.52 -4.12 -2.01
N GLY A 117 -12.46 -5.45 -1.83
CA GLY A 117 -11.81 -5.94 -0.61
C GLY A 117 -12.26 -7.25 0.03
N TYR A 118 -13.57 -7.27 0.29
CA TYR A 118 -14.29 -8.24 1.11
C TYR A 118 -15.63 -8.49 0.44
N PRO A 119 -16.06 -9.73 0.22
CA PRO A 119 -17.36 -10.03 -0.38
C PRO A 119 -18.50 -9.28 0.30
N ILE A 120 -19.51 -8.89 -0.48
CA ILE A 120 -20.77 -8.43 0.10
C ILE A 120 -21.58 -9.68 0.38
N TYR A 121 -21.56 -10.12 1.64
CA TYR A 121 -22.24 -11.34 2.07
C TYR A 121 -23.76 -11.26 1.90
N ARG A 122 -24.36 -12.39 1.52
CA ARG A 122 -25.79 -12.62 1.56
C ARG A 122 -26.38 -12.27 2.93
N ARG A 123 -27.43 -11.46 2.90
CA ARG A 123 -28.23 -10.99 4.02
C ARG A 123 -29.67 -10.86 3.54
N ARG A 124 -30.43 -11.96 3.49
CA ARG A 124 -31.82 -11.92 3.02
C ARG A 124 -32.71 -11.16 3.98
N ALA A 125 -33.74 -10.51 3.47
CA ALA A 125 -34.76 -9.89 4.31
C ALA A 125 -35.56 -10.99 5.00
N THR A 126 -35.59 -10.96 6.33
CA THR A 126 -36.37 -11.87 7.18
C THR A 126 -37.10 -11.07 8.24
N GLU A 127 -38.10 -11.68 8.88
CA GLU A 127 -38.77 -11.07 10.02
C GLU A 127 -37.76 -10.71 11.12
N PRO A 128 -37.80 -9.48 11.65
CA PRO A 128 -36.90 -9.07 12.72
C PRO A 128 -37.12 -9.87 14.00
N VAL A 129 -36.03 -10.20 14.68
CA VAL A 129 -36.03 -10.87 15.98
C VAL A 129 -35.91 -9.83 17.09
N LYS A 130 -36.71 -9.98 18.15
CA LYS A 130 -36.52 -9.19 19.37
C LYS A 130 -35.39 -9.75 20.20
N GLU A 131 -34.34 -8.96 20.39
CA GLU A 131 -33.25 -9.23 21.32
C GLU A 131 -33.19 -8.11 22.36
N GLY A 132 -33.71 -8.40 23.56
CA GLY A 132 -33.92 -7.40 24.60
C GLY A 132 -34.92 -6.33 24.16
N LYS A 133 -34.49 -5.05 24.16
CA LYS A 133 -35.31 -3.90 23.73
C LYS A 133 -35.19 -3.56 22.24
N TYR A 134 -34.39 -4.30 21.49
CA TYR A 134 -34.05 -3.98 20.11
C TYR A 134 -34.63 -5.01 19.15
N SER A 135 -35.04 -4.54 17.97
CA SER A 135 -35.47 -5.37 16.85
C SER A 135 -34.30 -5.51 15.89
N ILE A 136 -33.84 -6.74 15.67
CA ILE A 136 -32.58 -7.04 14.98
C ILE A 136 -32.89 -7.98 13.81
N ASP A 137 -32.28 -7.70 12.66
CA ASP A 137 -32.39 -8.51 11.44
C ASP A 137 -30.99 -8.83 10.87
N ASN A 138 -30.97 -9.51 9.72
CA ASN A 138 -29.74 -9.94 9.05
C ASN A 138 -28.78 -8.79 8.70
N ARG A 139 -29.19 -7.52 8.72
CA ARG A 139 -28.29 -6.38 8.49
C ARG A 139 -27.30 -6.13 9.63
N TRP A 140 -27.58 -6.69 10.80
CA TRP A 140 -26.78 -6.53 12.01
C TRP A 140 -25.85 -7.71 12.29
N ALA A 141 -26.02 -8.82 11.61
CA ALA A 141 -25.20 -10.01 11.80
C ALA A 141 -23.74 -9.78 11.33
N VAL A 142 -22.78 -10.12 12.17
CA VAL A 142 -21.35 -10.10 11.88
C VAL A 142 -20.98 -11.43 11.21
N PRO A 143 -20.24 -11.44 10.09
CA PRO A 143 -19.87 -12.68 9.40
C PRO A 143 -19.22 -13.73 10.30
N TYR A 144 -19.62 -14.99 10.16
CA TYR A 144 -19.17 -16.07 11.04
C TYR A 144 -19.11 -17.42 10.33
N ASN A 145 -18.38 -18.37 10.93
CA ASN A 145 -18.43 -19.79 10.55
C ASN A 145 -19.26 -20.58 11.57
N SER A 146 -20.32 -21.25 11.12
CA SER A 146 -21.28 -21.95 11.98
C SER A 146 -20.65 -23.02 12.86
N TRP A 147 -19.68 -23.77 12.33
CA TRP A 147 -19.00 -24.84 13.06
C TRP A 147 -18.15 -24.27 14.21
N LEU A 148 -17.34 -23.25 13.91
CA LEU A 148 -16.50 -22.58 14.91
C LEU A 148 -17.33 -22.00 16.05
N LEU A 149 -18.45 -21.34 15.75
CA LEU A 149 -19.33 -20.81 16.79
C LEU A 149 -19.92 -21.90 17.67
N LYS A 150 -20.41 -23.00 17.09
CA LYS A 150 -20.97 -24.12 17.86
C LYS A 150 -19.95 -24.75 18.79
N LYS A 151 -18.70 -24.93 18.33
CA LYS A 151 -17.61 -25.53 19.11
C LYS A 151 -17.15 -24.61 20.24
N PHE A 152 -16.89 -23.33 19.94
CA PHE A 152 -16.25 -22.42 20.90
C PHE A 152 -17.22 -21.57 21.71
N ASN A 153 -18.49 -21.45 21.29
CA ASN A 153 -19.52 -20.62 21.94
C ASN A 153 -18.99 -19.21 22.27
N ALA A 154 -18.38 -18.55 21.28
CA ALA A 154 -17.65 -17.31 21.43
C ALA A 154 -17.83 -16.39 20.22
N HIS A 155 -17.52 -15.11 20.36
CA HIS A 155 -17.47 -14.16 19.26
C HIS A 155 -16.26 -14.45 18.36
N ILE A 156 -16.49 -15.01 17.16
CA ILE A 156 -15.46 -15.31 16.15
C ILE A 156 -15.93 -14.74 14.80
N ASN A 157 -15.41 -13.56 14.44
CA ASN A 157 -15.66 -12.96 13.13
C ASN A 157 -14.78 -13.64 12.08
N VAL A 158 -15.37 -14.12 10.99
CA VAL A 158 -14.67 -14.76 9.87
C VAL A 158 -14.97 -13.98 8.61
N GLU A 159 -13.94 -13.40 8.00
CA GLU A 159 -14.05 -12.63 6.76
C GLU A 159 -13.15 -13.23 5.67
N VAL A 160 -13.65 -13.25 4.45
CA VAL A 160 -12.92 -13.67 3.25
C VAL A 160 -12.30 -12.44 2.64
N CYS A 161 -10.99 -12.46 2.41
CA CYS A 161 -10.26 -11.33 1.83
C CYS A 161 -9.42 -11.81 0.63
N ALA A 162 -9.85 -11.44 -0.58
CA ALA A 162 -9.24 -11.92 -1.82
C ALA A 162 -8.42 -10.85 -2.58
N SER A 163 -8.24 -9.64 -2.02
CA SER A 163 -7.62 -8.50 -2.73
C SER A 163 -6.56 -7.76 -1.90
N VAL A 164 -6.05 -6.62 -2.41
CA VAL A 164 -5.07 -5.72 -1.78
C VAL A 164 -5.47 -5.28 -0.35
N LYS A 165 -6.74 -5.38 0.04
CA LYS A 165 -7.17 -5.13 1.43
C LYS A 165 -6.54 -6.12 2.43
N SER A 166 -6.13 -7.32 2.02
CA SER A 166 -5.38 -8.26 2.86
C SER A 166 -4.03 -7.67 3.30
N VAL A 167 -3.37 -6.91 2.43
CA VAL A 167 -2.14 -6.16 2.74
C VAL A 167 -2.44 -5.05 3.75
N LYS A 168 -3.53 -4.28 3.57
CA LYS A 168 -3.96 -3.29 4.57
C LYS A 168 -4.25 -3.95 5.92
N TYR A 169 -4.85 -5.13 5.93
CA TYR A 169 -5.11 -5.90 7.15
C TYR A 169 -3.81 -6.29 7.87
N LEU A 170 -2.80 -6.75 7.12
CA LEU A 170 -1.46 -7.01 7.66
C LEU A 170 -0.87 -5.76 8.33
N TYR A 171 -0.88 -4.61 7.67
CA TYR A 171 -0.35 -3.38 8.28
C TYR A 171 -1.16 -2.95 9.52
N LYS A 172 -2.49 -3.05 9.44
CA LYS A 172 -3.39 -2.60 10.49
C LYS A 172 -3.36 -3.45 11.76
N TYR A 173 -3.13 -4.77 11.65
CA TYR A 173 -3.24 -5.67 12.79
C TYR A 173 -1.97 -6.48 13.07
N VAL A 174 -1.13 -6.74 12.05
CA VAL A 174 0.12 -7.47 12.24
C VAL A 174 1.29 -6.54 12.55
N TYR A 175 1.43 -5.45 11.80
CA TYR A 175 2.53 -4.50 11.96
C TYR A 175 2.17 -3.27 12.79
N LYS A 176 0.94 -3.21 13.33
CA LYS A 176 0.54 -2.16 14.25
C LYS A 176 1.39 -2.28 15.52
N GLY A 177 2.11 -1.20 15.83
CA GLY A 177 2.86 -1.05 17.06
C GLY A 177 1.94 -1.06 18.28
N HIS A 178 2.55 -1.08 19.47
CA HIS A 178 1.79 -1.04 20.71
C HIS A 178 1.30 0.37 21.00
N ASP A 179 0.19 0.46 21.74
CA ASP A 179 -0.30 1.75 22.22
C ASP A 179 0.77 2.37 23.13
N ALA A 180 1.34 3.47 22.64
CA ALA A 180 2.35 4.26 23.32
C ALA A 180 1.80 5.65 23.57
N ALA A 181 2.17 6.24 24.70
CA ALA A 181 1.85 7.60 25.05
C ALA A 181 3.15 8.33 25.37
N SER A 182 3.27 9.56 24.86
CA SER A 182 4.39 10.43 25.17
C SER A 182 3.97 11.34 26.33
N PHE A 183 4.75 11.34 27.41
CA PHE A 183 4.46 12.13 28.62
C PHE A 183 5.59 13.11 28.89
N LYS A 184 5.24 14.35 29.23
CA LYS A 184 6.20 15.37 29.65
C LYS A 184 6.43 15.31 31.15
N ILE A 185 7.66 15.05 31.60
CA ILE A 185 8.03 15.13 33.02
C ILE A 185 8.55 16.53 33.32
N GLN A 186 7.77 17.36 34.01
CA GLN A 186 8.23 18.67 34.50
C GLN A 186 8.78 18.54 35.92
N LYS A 187 10.06 18.84 36.13
CA LYS A 187 10.59 19.12 37.47
C LYS A 187 10.21 20.55 37.86
N GLY A 188 9.57 20.73 39.00
CA GLY A 188 9.21 22.07 39.49
C GLY A 188 10.44 22.94 39.71
N GLY A 189 10.42 24.16 39.17
CA GLY A 189 11.30 25.25 39.59
C GLY A 189 12.36 25.77 38.60
N ALA A 190 12.54 25.18 37.41
CA ALA A 190 13.41 25.76 36.39
C ALA A 190 12.87 25.48 34.98
N LEU A 191 12.71 26.55 34.19
CA LEU A 191 12.40 26.50 32.76
C LEU A 191 13.64 26.02 31.99
N ASP A 192 13.94 24.73 32.07
CA ASP A 192 14.87 24.10 31.15
C ASP A 192 14.08 23.69 29.90
N HIS A 193 14.28 24.44 28.81
CA HIS A 193 13.56 24.32 27.53
C HIS A 193 14.13 23.21 26.64
N ASP A 194 14.62 22.11 27.21
CA ASP A 194 15.01 20.94 26.42
C ASP A 194 13.77 20.07 26.12
N GLU A 195 13.14 20.35 24.97
CA GLU A 195 11.99 19.61 24.44
C GLU A 195 12.30 18.13 24.15
N ILE A 196 13.56 17.71 24.12
CA ILE A 196 13.96 16.33 23.81
C ILE A 196 14.13 15.51 25.10
N LEU A 197 14.72 16.08 26.14
CA LEU A 197 14.87 15.40 27.45
C LEU A 197 13.58 15.37 28.28
N SER A 198 12.63 16.26 27.96
CA SER A 198 11.39 16.41 28.73
C SER A 198 10.33 15.35 28.45
N PHE A 199 10.41 14.61 27.35
CA PHE A 199 9.38 13.65 26.92
C PHE A 199 9.86 12.20 27.06
N VAL A 200 9.08 11.40 27.78
CA VAL A 200 9.28 9.96 27.91
C VAL A 200 8.19 9.25 27.14
N GLU A 201 8.56 8.34 26.25
CA GLU A 201 7.63 7.40 25.65
C GLU A 201 7.35 6.26 26.62
N GLY A 202 6.11 6.24 27.12
CA GLY A 202 5.60 5.19 27.98
C GLY A 202 4.69 4.26 27.20
N ARG A 203 4.82 2.95 27.43
CA ARG A 203 3.86 1.97 26.96
C ARG A 203 2.78 1.75 28.00
N TYR A 204 1.52 1.77 27.59
CA TYR A 204 0.44 1.36 28.47
C TYR A 204 0.29 -0.17 28.46
N VAL A 205 0.39 -0.80 29.63
CA VAL A 205 0.25 -2.26 29.81
C VAL A 205 -0.80 -2.52 30.89
N ARG A 206 -1.84 -3.27 30.55
CA ARG A 206 -2.89 -3.66 31.52
C ARG A 206 -2.52 -4.95 32.24
N ALA A 207 -3.15 -5.20 33.39
CA ALA A 207 -2.90 -6.41 34.18
C ALA A 207 -2.99 -7.73 33.37
N PRO A 208 -3.98 -7.96 32.48
CA PRO A 208 -3.99 -9.19 31.68
C PRO A 208 -2.86 -9.28 30.66
N GLU A 209 -2.45 -8.14 30.06
CA GLU A 209 -1.29 -8.10 29.17
C GLU A 209 0.01 -8.35 29.94
N ALA A 210 0.16 -7.75 31.12
CA ALA A 210 1.29 -7.99 32.01
C ALA A 210 1.39 -9.46 32.37
N MET A 211 0.28 -10.09 32.77
CA MET A 211 0.24 -11.53 33.04
C MET A 211 0.58 -12.36 31.79
N TRP A 212 0.07 -12.00 30.61
CA TRP A 212 0.40 -12.67 29.36
C TRP A 212 1.91 -12.67 29.08
N ARG A 213 2.55 -11.51 29.30
CA ARG A 213 3.99 -11.30 29.12
C ARG A 213 4.82 -12.03 30.17
N LEU A 214 4.43 -11.96 31.44
CA LEU A 214 5.10 -12.66 32.54
C LEU A 214 5.07 -14.18 32.37
N ASN A 215 4.02 -14.71 31.72
CA ASN A 215 3.92 -16.13 31.35
C ASN A 215 4.60 -16.45 30.00
N GLU A 216 5.30 -15.49 29.40
CA GLU A 216 6.02 -15.64 28.12
C GLU A 216 5.14 -16.14 26.96
N PHE A 217 3.84 -15.85 27.00
CA PHE A 217 2.96 -16.23 25.91
C PHE A 217 3.21 -15.34 24.68
N ASN A 218 3.32 -15.99 23.52
CA ASN A 218 3.54 -15.29 22.26
C ASN A 218 2.43 -14.27 21.98
N LEU A 219 2.82 -13.05 21.64
CA LEU A 219 1.93 -11.98 21.19
C LEU A 219 1.73 -11.99 19.68
N SER A 220 2.60 -12.67 18.97
CA SER A 220 2.49 -12.85 17.54
C SER A 220 3.18 -14.14 17.14
N HIS A 221 2.73 -14.75 16.06
CA HIS A 221 3.38 -15.92 15.50
C HIS A 221 3.21 -15.94 13.98
N LYS A 222 4.23 -16.46 13.30
CA LYS A 222 4.22 -16.73 11.86
C LYS A 222 4.53 -18.21 11.69
N SER A 223 3.70 -18.93 10.95
CA SER A 223 3.95 -20.35 10.72
C SER A 223 5.22 -20.59 9.89
N HIS A 224 5.60 -19.61 9.05
CA HIS A 224 6.77 -19.68 8.18
C HIS A 224 7.86 -18.68 8.57
N THR A 225 9.12 -19.10 8.41
CA THR A 225 10.29 -18.24 8.50
C THR A 225 10.76 -17.86 7.09
N VAL A 226 10.87 -16.57 6.80
CA VAL A 226 11.42 -16.09 5.53
C VAL A 226 12.90 -15.77 5.70
N VAL A 227 13.75 -16.45 4.95
CA VAL A 227 15.20 -16.23 4.91
C VAL A 227 15.53 -15.42 3.66
N ARG A 228 16.01 -14.19 3.84
CA ARG A 228 16.48 -13.36 2.72
C ARG A 228 17.84 -13.86 2.25
N LEU A 229 17.91 -14.22 0.98
CA LEU A 229 19.11 -14.71 0.32
C LEU A 229 19.80 -13.55 -0.40
N ALA A 230 21.11 -13.45 -0.25
CA ALA A 230 21.93 -12.46 -0.92
C ALA A 230 21.93 -12.68 -2.44
N VAL A 231 21.83 -11.57 -3.18
CA VAL A 231 22.01 -11.51 -4.63
C VAL A 231 22.89 -10.28 -4.89
N HIS A 232 24.11 -10.51 -5.36
CA HIS A 232 25.07 -9.45 -5.65
C HIS A 232 26.05 -9.95 -6.71
N LEU A 233 26.61 -9.02 -7.49
CA LEU A 233 27.68 -9.32 -8.44
C LEU A 233 28.99 -9.61 -7.69
N PRO A 234 30.01 -10.19 -8.36
CA PRO A 234 31.34 -10.38 -7.79
C PRO A 234 31.87 -9.07 -7.17
N GLN A 235 32.34 -9.14 -5.92
CA GLN A 235 32.88 -8.00 -5.15
C GLN A 235 31.91 -6.82 -4.91
N GLN A 236 30.62 -6.99 -5.18
CA GLN A 236 29.59 -5.96 -4.92
C GLN A 236 28.66 -6.34 -3.75
N GLN A 237 29.20 -6.99 -2.71
CA GLN A 237 28.40 -7.32 -1.52
C GLN A 237 27.89 -6.04 -0.84
N PRO A 238 26.62 -6.02 -0.37
CA PRO A 238 26.16 -4.91 0.45
C PRO A 238 26.86 -4.92 1.82
N ILE A 239 27.47 -3.80 2.18
CA ILE A 239 28.15 -3.60 3.48
C ILE A 239 27.36 -2.58 4.30
N VAL A 240 27.04 -2.95 5.54
CA VAL A 240 26.42 -2.04 6.51
C VAL A 240 27.50 -1.57 7.48
N TYR A 241 27.61 -0.25 7.65
CA TYR A 241 28.59 0.39 8.54
C TYR A 241 27.94 1.50 9.36
N GLN A 242 28.56 1.84 10.49
CA GLN A 242 28.30 3.08 11.20
C GLN A 242 29.21 4.17 10.64
N ASP A 243 28.70 5.39 10.55
CA ASP A 243 29.44 6.55 10.02
C ASP A 243 30.80 6.69 10.74
N GLY A 244 31.88 6.83 9.98
CA GLY A 244 33.25 6.86 10.48
C GLY A 244 33.90 5.49 10.74
N GLN A 245 33.20 4.38 10.44
CA GLN A 245 33.73 3.01 10.54
C GLN A 245 33.76 2.27 9.19
N GLU A 246 33.85 3.00 8.08
CA GLU A 246 33.79 2.47 6.71
C GLU A 246 34.92 1.46 6.48
N ALA A 247 36.17 1.83 6.80
CA ALA A 247 37.34 0.99 6.59
C ALA A 247 37.23 -0.33 7.37
N GLN A 248 36.85 -0.27 8.64
CA GLN A 248 36.66 -1.46 9.47
C GLN A 248 35.50 -2.33 8.96
N ALA A 249 34.45 -1.73 8.41
CA ALA A 249 33.35 -2.47 7.84
C ALA A 249 33.75 -3.22 6.56
N ILE A 250 34.61 -2.62 5.74
CA ILE A 250 35.21 -3.27 4.56
C ILE A 250 36.08 -4.45 4.99
N GLU A 251 36.96 -4.28 5.97
CA GLU A 251 37.80 -5.36 6.52
C GLU A 251 36.95 -6.51 7.07
N ARG A 252 35.90 -6.19 7.85
CA ARG A 252 34.97 -7.21 8.36
C ARG A 252 34.20 -7.90 7.24
N ALA A 253 33.81 -7.19 6.19
CA ALA A 253 33.10 -7.77 5.06
C ALA A 253 33.99 -8.71 4.24
N ALA A 254 35.28 -8.39 4.09
CA ALA A 254 36.25 -9.25 3.39
C ALA A 254 36.41 -10.62 4.06
N LEU A 255 36.24 -10.70 5.39
CA LEU A 255 36.33 -11.95 6.16
C LEU A 255 35.01 -12.74 6.24
N ARG A 256 33.89 -12.16 5.81
CA ARG A 256 32.55 -12.74 5.98
C ARG A 256 31.96 -13.17 4.65
N LYS A 257 31.46 -14.40 4.62
CA LYS A 257 30.75 -14.93 3.46
C LYS A 257 29.29 -14.51 3.51
N THR A 258 28.72 -14.26 2.33
CA THR A 258 27.27 -14.06 2.16
C THR A 258 26.58 -15.42 2.03
N THR A 259 25.25 -15.44 2.15
CA THR A 259 24.48 -16.67 1.89
C THR A 259 24.75 -17.26 0.50
N LEU A 260 25.06 -16.41 -0.48
CA LEU A 260 25.38 -16.79 -1.85
C LEU A 260 26.76 -17.43 -1.96
N THR A 261 27.80 -16.75 -1.45
CA THR A 261 29.17 -17.29 -1.52
C THR A 261 29.35 -18.54 -0.66
N SER A 262 28.63 -18.65 0.45
CA SER A 262 28.62 -19.88 1.25
C SER A 262 27.84 -21.02 0.58
N TRP A 263 26.85 -20.70 -0.26
CA TRP A 263 26.15 -21.72 -1.04
C TRP A 263 27.06 -22.33 -2.12
N PHE A 264 27.88 -21.51 -2.76
CA PHE A 264 28.93 -21.97 -3.67
C PHE A 264 29.90 -22.95 -2.99
N GLU A 265 30.36 -22.62 -1.78
CA GLU A 265 31.24 -23.50 -1.01
C GLU A 265 30.54 -24.76 -0.51
N LEU A 266 29.25 -24.67 -0.15
CA LEU A 266 28.44 -25.83 0.19
C LEU A 266 28.36 -26.79 -1.00
N ASN A 267 28.03 -26.30 -2.20
CA ASN A 267 27.98 -27.13 -3.41
C ASN A 267 29.36 -27.70 -3.77
N LYS A 268 30.44 -26.95 -3.53
CA LYS A 268 31.80 -27.44 -3.77
C LYS A 268 32.16 -28.62 -2.86
N ASN A 269 31.73 -28.57 -1.61
CA ASN A 269 32.09 -29.56 -0.59
C ASN A 269 31.11 -30.72 -0.48
N ASP A 270 29.86 -30.55 -0.90
CA ASP A 270 28.80 -31.55 -0.81
C ASP A 270 28.00 -31.64 -2.13
N PRO A 271 28.38 -32.58 -3.02
CA PRO A 271 27.66 -32.81 -4.28
C PRO A 271 26.19 -33.22 -4.10
N SER A 272 25.78 -33.72 -2.93
CA SER A 272 24.38 -34.08 -2.68
C SER A 272 23.43 -32.87 -2.68
N VAL A 273 23.99 -31.66 -2.56
CA VAL A 273 23.25 -30.39 -2.58
C VAL A 273 23.00 -29.87 -4.00
N HIS A 274 23.64 -30.46 -5.02
CA HIS A 274 23.53 -29.97 -6.40
C HIS A 274 22.12 -30.01 -6.98
N ASN A 275 21.23 -30.83 -6.42
CA ASN A 275 19.83 -30.93 -6.81
C ASN A 275 18.90 -29.94 -6.06
N ILE A 276 19.45 -29.11 -5.17
CA ILE A 276 18.68 -28.14 -4.39
C ILE A 276 18.91 -26.74 -4.96
N SER A 277 17.83 -26.07 -5.38
CA SER A 277 17.89 -24.69 -5.86
C SER A 277 18.39 -23.75 -4.76
N TYR A 278 19.05 -22.64 -5.12
CA TYR A 278 19.52 -21.67 -4.13
C TYR A 278 18.36 -21.14 -3.25
N SER A 279 17.19 -20.91 -3.84
CA SER A 279 15.97 -20.51 -3.12
C SER A 279 15.48 -21.54 -2.09
N ASP A 280 15.75 -22.83 -2.31
CA ASP A 280 15.28 -23.90 -1.43
C ASP A 280 16.31 -24.33 -0.37
N ILE A 281 17.56 -23.89 -0.48
CA ILE A 281 18.61 -24.16 0.52
C ILE A 281 18.14 -23.90 1.96
N PRO A 282 17.44 -22.80 2.29
CA PRO A 282 16.95 -22.56 3.65
C PRO A 282 16.01 -23.64 4.21
N GLN A 283 15.34 -24.42 3.36
CA GLN A 283 14.51 -25.56 3.77
C GLN A 283 15.38 -26.69 4.34
N TYR A 284 16.59 -26.90 3.80
CA TYR A 284 17.47 -28.01 4.17
C TYR A 284 18.66 -27.59 5.04
N TYR A 285 19.01 -26.30 5.03
CA TYR A 285 20.17 -25.75 5.71
C TYR A 285 19.82 -24.48 6.49
N VAL A 286 20.58 -24.23 7.55
CA VAL A 286 20.53 -23.00 8.37
C VAL A 286 21.83 -22.24 8.16
N PHE A 287 21.74 -20.95 7.82
CA PHE A 287 22.90 -20.09 7.71
C PHE A 287 23.39 -19.68 9.10
N ASP A 288 24.55 -20.20 9.51
CA ASP A 288 25.19 -19.80 10.75
C ASP A 288 25.90 -18.45 10.55
N LYS A 289 25.36 -17.40 11.16
CA LYS A 289 25.90 -16.04 11.05
C LYS A 289 27.27 -15.88 11.70
N SER A 290 27.62 -16.74 12.67
CA SER A 290 28.90 -16.67 13.37
C SER A 290 30.03 -17.22 12.50
N THR A 291 29.84 -18.40 11.91
CA THR A 291 30.82 -19.03 11.01
C THR A 291 30.65 -18.62 9.55
N THR A 292 29.56 -17.93 9.21
CA THR A 292 29.14 -17.58 7.84
C THR A 292 29.03 -18.79 6.91
N ASN A 293 28.55 -19.93 7.42
CA ASN A 293 28.43 -21.18 6.64
C ASN A 293 27.02 -21.77 6.74
N TRP A 294 26.64 -22.56 5.74
CA TRP A 294 25.42 -23.35 5.78
C TRP A 294 25.63 -24.63 6.60
N LYS A 295 24.73 -24.91 7.55
CA LYS A 295 24.72 -26.13 8.36
C LYS A 295 23.43 -26.90 8.12
N LYS A 296 23.50 -28.22 8.02
CA LYS A 296 22.31 -29.06 7.77
C LYS A 296 21.24 -28.83 8.83
N ARG A 297 20.03 -28.54 8.39
CA ARG A 297 18.87 -28.28 9.25
C ARG A 297 18.37 -29.60 9.83
N GLN A 298 18.09 -29.59 11.13
CA GLN A 298 17.61 -30.78 11.85
C GLN A 298 16.08 -30.89 11.89
N ARG A 299 15.35 -29.75 11.83
CA ARG A 299 13.87 -29.73 11.91
C ARG A 299 13.26 -28.46 11.30
N GLY A 300 11.99 -28.57 10.92
CA GLY A 300 11.13 -27.44 10.53
C GLY A 300 11.43 -26.84 9.16
N GLY A 301 12.11 -27.58 8.27
CA GLY A 301 12.48 -27.12 6.93
C GLY A 301 11.29 -26.77 6.04
N GLN A 302 10.22 -27.55 6.16
CA GLN A 302 8.97 -27.36 5.41
C GLN A 302 8.29 -26.01 5.67
N ASN A 303 8.65 -25.33 6.77
CA ASN A 303 8.10 -24.04 7.16
C ASN A 303 9.10 -22.89 6.92
N VAL A 304 10.08 -23.07 6.03
CA VAL A 304 11.09 -22.07 5.73
C VAL A 304 11.05 -21.71 4.25
N ILE A 305 11.03 -20.41 3.96
CA ILE A 305 10.99 -19.91 2.59
C ILE A 305 12.25 -19.10 2.36
N GLY A 306 13.09 -19.52 1.40
CA GLY A 306 14.17 -18.70 0.90
C GLY A 306 13.62 -17.67 -0.08
N ARG A 307 14.00 -16.40 0.08
CA ARG A 307 13.56 -15.31 -0.79
C ARG A 307 14.74 -14.51 -1.29
N LEU A 308 14.94 -14.53 -2.60
CA LEU A 308 15.85 -13.61 -3.27
C LEU A 308 15.19 -12.22 -3.33
N PRO A 309 15.93 -11.12 -3.07
CA PRO A 309 15.40 -9.77 -3.24
C PRO A 309 14.94 -9.56 -4.68
N VAL A 310 13.95 -8.68 -4.85
CA VAL A 310 13.60 -8.17 -6.18
C VAL A 310 14.76 -7.30 -6.64
N VAL A 311 15.21 -7.53 -7.88
CA VAL A 311 16.25 -6.74 -8.54
C VAL A 311 15.57 -6.01 -9.69
N SER A 312 15.85 -4.71 -9.85
CA SER A 312 15.32 -3.94 -10.97
C SER A 312 15.98 -4.39 -12.27
N ILE A 313 15.24 -4.41 -13.37
CA ILE A 313 15.81 -4.67 -14.72
C ILE A 313 16.86 -3.61 -15.13
N LEU A 314 16.81 -2.42 -14.52
CA LEU A 314 17.83 -1.38 -14.71
C LEU A 314 19.18 -1.74 -14.07
N ASP A 315 19.18 -2.66 -13.10
CA ASP A 315 20.38 -3.29 -12.54
C ASP A 315 20.65 -4.59 -13.31
N THR A 316 20.92 -4.41 -14.61
CA THR A 316 20.84 -5.42 -15.68
C THR A 316 21.54 -6.73 -15.32
N GLU A 317 22.84 -6.71 -15.02
CA GLU A 317 23.60 -7.92 -14.73
C GLU A 317 23.16 -8.61 -13.44
N ARG A 318 22.78 -7.85 -12.41
CA ARG A 318 22.29 -8.43 -11.15
C ARG A 318 20.91 -9.05 -11.33
N TYR A 319 20.07 -8.48 -12.21
CA TYR A 319 18.78 -9.02 -12.59
C TYR A 319 18.95 -10.38 -13.27
N TYR A 320 19.81 -10.47 -14.28
CA TYR A 320 20.09 -11.74 -14.97
C TYR A 320 20.74 -12.79 -14.04
N LEU A 321 21.64 -12.36 -13.15
CA LEU A 321 22.16 -13.23 -12.08
C LEU A 321 21.03 -13.78 -11.21
N ARG A 322 20.06 -12.95 -10.79
CA ARG A 322 18.90 -13.42 -10.00
C ARG A 322 18.14 -14.51 -10.74
N MET A 323 17.89 -14.33 -12.05
CA MET A 323 17.18 -15.34 -12.85
C MET A 323 17.97 -16.65 -12.90
N LEU A 324 19.28 -16.60 -13.16
CA LEU A 324 20.12 -17.80 -13.14
C LEU A 324 20.13 -18.49 -11.78
N LEU A 325 20.12 -17.74 -10.67
CA LEU A 325 20.05 -18.31 -9.32
C LEU A 325 18.72 -18.99 -9.01
N LEU A 326 17.64 -18.63 -9.71
CA LEU A 326 16.34 -19.30 -9.60
C LEU A 326 16.28 -20.56 -10.48
N SER A 327 17.02 -20.59 -11.59
CA SER A 327 16.94 -21.68 -12.58
C SER A 327 18.07 -22.71 -12.51
N LYS A 328 19.26 -22.32 -12.05
CA LYS A 328 20.44 -23.21 -11.90
C LYS A 328 20.60 -23.66 -10.46
N SER A 329 20.78 -24.96 -10.26
CA SER A 329 21.19 -25.56 -8.99
C SER A 329 22.66 -26.00 -9.05
N GLY A 330 23.26 -26.27 -7.88
CA GLY A 330 24.61 -26.85 -7.79
C GLY A 330 25.79 -25.95 -8.17
N ALA A 331 25.57 -24.69 -8.56
CA ALA A 331 26.66 -23.79 -8.92
C ALA A 331 27.70 -23.65 -7.78
N ILE A 332 28.99 -23.80 -8.11
CA ILE A 332 30.10 -23.72 -7.13
C ILE A 332 30.85 -22.38 -7.17
N SER A 333 30.50 -21.48 -8.08
CA SER A 333 31.08 -20.13 -8.18
C SER A 333 30.24 -19.23 -9.10
N PHE A 334 30.56 -17.94 -9.16
CA PHE A 334 30.01 -17.04 -10.19
C PHE A 334 30.40 -17.47 -11.61
N ASP A 335 31.60 -18.01 -11.78
CA ASP A 335 32.11 -18.48 -13.08
C ASP A 335 31.33 -19.70 -13.59
N ASP A 336 30.92 -20.55 -12.65
CA ASP A 336 30.08 -21.72 -12.90
C ASP A 336 28.65 -21.30 -13.28
N ILE A 337 28.12 -20.23 -12.67
CA ILE A 337 26.86 -19.61 -13.10
C ILE A 337 26.97 -19.07 -14.54
N LEU A 338 28.09 -18.45 -14.90
CA LEU A 338 28.35 -17.96 -16.26
C LEU A 338 28.58 -19.07 -17.29
N THR A 339 28.88 -20.29 -16.84
CA THR A 339 29.17 -21.41 -17.73
C THR A 339 27.87 -22.15 -18.08
N VAL A 340 27.56 -22.22 -19.38
CA VAL A 340 26.37 -22.92 -19.91
C VAL A 340 26.84 -23.88 -20.98
N ASN A 341 26.42 -25.15 -20.92
CA ASN A 341 26.82 -26.19 -21.89
C ASN A 341 28.35 -26.30 -22.09
N GLY A 342 29.14 -26.05 -21.04
CA GLY A 342 30.61 -26.09 -21.07
C GLY A 342 31.27 -24.82 -21.65
N LEU A 343 30.49 -23.82 -22.07
CA LEU A 343 30.99 -22.54 -22.57
C LEU A 343 30.82 -21.44 -21.51
N ARG A 344 31.92 -20.76 -21.19
CA ARG A 344 31.92 -19.63 -20.25
C ARG A 344 31.47 -18.35 -20.95
N CYS A 345 30.32 -17.83 -20.55
CA CYS A 345 29.80 -16.56 -21.05
C CYS A 345 30.54 -15.36 -20.44
N ILE A 346 30.45 -14.20 -21.10
CA ILE A 346 31.08 -12.95 -20.64
C ILE A 346 30.18 -12.26 -19.59
N THR A 347 28.86 -12.28 -19.80
CA THR A 347 27.86 -11.61 -18.96
C THR A 347 26.80 -12.59 -18.46
N PHE A 348 26.12 -12.24 -17.37
CA PHE A 348 25.00 -13.02 -16.86
C PHE A 348 23.81 -12.97 -17.83
N GLN A 349 23.63 -11.85 -18.54
CA GLN A 349 22.66 -11.77 -19.64
C GLN A 349 22.91 -12.83 -20.71
N GLN A 350 24.15 -12.93 -21.21
CA GLN A 350 24.52 -13.92 -22.21
C GLN A 350 24.34 -15.34 -21.68
N ALA A 351 24.70 -15.59 -20.41
CA ALA A 351 24.44 -16.88 -19.78
C ALA A 351 22.94 -17.21 -19.70
N CYS A 352 22.06 -16.24 -19.41
CA CYS A 352 20.61 -16.44 -19.50
C CYS A 352 20.17 -16.79 -20.93
N GLN A 353 20.72 -16.13 -21.95
CA GLN A 353 20.40 -16.38 -23.36
C GLN A 353 20.79 -17.80 -23.80
N GLU A 354 22.03 -18.21 -23.51
CA GLU A 354 22.55 -19.55 -23.82
C GLU A 354 21.82 -20.64 -23.04
N TYR A 355 21.40 -20.35 -21.81
CA TYR A 355 20.59 -21.27 -21.00
C TYR A 355 19.14 -21.36 -21.49
N GLY A 356 18.74 -20.52 -22.45
CA GLY A 356 17.39 -20.50 -23.02
C GLY A 356 16.36 -19.75 -22.17
N LEU A 357 16.78 -18.98 -21.16
CA LEU A 357 15.88 -18.18 -20.32
C LEU A 357 15.38 -16.90 -21.00
N LEU A 358 16.01 -16.50 -22.11
CA LEU A 358 15.66 -15.28 -22.87
C LEU A 358 15.07 -15.58 -24.26
N ARG A 359 14.71 -16.84 -24.54
CA ARG A 359 14.12 -17.21 -25.84
C ARG A 359 12.62 -16.99 -25.81
N GLY A 360 12.09 -16.28 -26.81
CA GLY A 360 10.69 -15.88 -26.83
C GLY A 360 10.36 -14.81 -25.80
N ASP A 361 9.07 -14.62 -25.56
CA ASP A 361 8.56 -13.56 -24.68
C ASP A 361 8.34 -14.02 -23.23
N GLN A 362 8.73 -15.25 -22.88
CA GLN A 362 8.39 -15.83 -21.57
C GLN A 362 8.94 -15.00 -20.40
N GLN A 363 10.17 -14.46 -20.50
CA GLN A 363 10.72 -13.58 -19.47
C GLN A 363 9.90 -12.30 -19.26
N TRP A 364 9.26 -11.79 -20.32
CA TRP A 364 8.39 -10.62 -20.26
C TRP A 364 7.05 -10.97 -19.62
N HIS A 365 6.51 -12.15 -19.95
CA HIS A 365 5.33 -12.67 -19.26
C HIS A 365 5.59 -12.90 -17.77
N ASP A 366 6.71 -13.51 -17.40
CA ASP A 366 7.08 -13.77 -16.01
C ASP A 366 7.28 -12.46 -15.23
N ALA A 367 7.93 -11.46 -15.83
CA ALA A 367 8.14 -10.16 -15.21
C ALA A 367 6.81 -9.41 -14.96
N LEU A 368 5.91 -9.40 -15.96
CA LEU A 368 4.59 -8.77 -15.82
C LEU A 368 3.72 -9.54 -14.81
N ASN A 369 3.76 -10.88 -14.81
CA ASN A 369 3.06 -11.71 -13.84
C ASN A 369 3.57 -11.51 -12.40
N GLU A 370 4.90 -11.43 -12.20
CA GLU A 370 5.49 -11.14 -10.88
C GLU A 370 5.05 -9.74 -10.41
N ALA A 371 5.16 -8.74 -11.29
CA ALA A 371 4.78 -7.37 -10.97
C ALA A 371 3.28 -7.23 -10.66
N ALA A 372 2.41 -7.92 -11.40
CA ALA A 372 0.95 -7.83 -11.25
C ALA A 372 0.46 -8.25 -9.86
N GLN A 373 1.25 -9.03 -9.12
CA GLN A 373 0.89 -9.45 -7.76
C GLN A 373 0.97 -8.32 -6.72
N TYR A 374 1.69 -7.22 -7.00
CA TYR A 374 1.95 -6.19 -5.99
C TYR A 374 2.03 -4.75 -6.52
N GLN A 375 2.11 -4.54 -7.83
CA GLN A 375 2.14 -3.22 -8.44
C GLN A 375 0.75 -2.74 -8.85
N SER A 376 0.54 -1.43 -8.91
CA SER A 376 -0.72 -0.85 -9.43
C SER A 376 -0.80 -0.96 -10.96
N PRO A 377 -2.01 -1.01 -11.55
CA PRO A 377 -2.18 -1.12 -13.00
C PRO A 377 -1.40 -0.08 -13.81
N ARG A 378 -1.31 1.17 -13.33
CA ARG A 378 -0.46 2.20 -13.95
C ARG A 378 1.04 1.86 -13.94
N GLN A 379 1.55 1.32 -12.82
CA GLN A 379 2.94 0.87 -12.75
C GLN A 379 3.20 -0.32 -13.66
N LEU A 380 2.22 -1.22 -13.81
CA LEU A 380 2.28 -2.30 -14.80
C LEU A 380 2.33 -1.77 -16.22
N ARG A 381 1.52 -0.75 -16.57
CA ARG A 381 1.58 -0.10 -17.89
C ARG A 381 2.93 0.58 -18.13
N MET A 382 3.54 1.19 -17.11
CA MET A 382 4.91 1.71 -17.21
C MET A 382 5.94 0.60 -17.46
N LEU A 383 5.84 -0.52 -16.76
CA LEU A 383 6.70 -1.69 -16.97
C LEU A 383 6.51 -2.28 -18.37
N PHE A 384 5.27 -2.40 -18.83
CA PHE A 384 4.94 -2.83 -20.19
C PHE A 384 5.58 -1.92 -21.25
N ALA A 385 5.46 -0.60 -21.10
CA ALA A 385 6.09 0.36 -22.02
C ALA A 385 7.63 0.27 -21.99
N MET A 386 8.24 0.04 -20.82
CA MET A 386 9.68 -0.20 -20.69
C MET A 386 10.12 -1.50 -21.38
N ILE A 387 9.34 -2.58 -21.22
CA ILE A 387 9.59 -3.85 -21.91
C ILE A 387 9.52 -3.66 -23.42
N CYS A 388 8.54 -2.91 -23.93
CA CYS A 388 8.47 -2.59 -25.36
C CYS A 388 9.62 -1.71 -25.83
N GLY A 389 10.09 -0.77 -25.00
CA GLY A 389 11.15 0.19 -25.32
C GLY A 389 12.56 -0.38 -25.30
N PHE A 390 12.84 -1.33 -24.41
CA PHE A 390 14.19 -1.86 -24.17
C PHE A 390 14.29 -3.37 -24.29
N GLY A 391 13.17 -4.09 -24.23
CA GLY A 391 13.13 -5.54 -24.39
C GLY A 391 13.08 -5.96 -25.84
N GLU A 392 13.75 -7.07 -26.16
CA GLU A 392 13.56 -7.80 -27.41
C GLU A 392 12.28 -8.63 -27.26
N VAL A 393 11.12 -8.03 -27.54
CA VAL A 393 9.82 -8.71 -27.53
C VAL A 393 9.50 -9.19 -28.95
N GLU A 394 9.24 -10.49 -29.11
CA GLU A 394 8.91 -11.11 -30.39
C GLU A 394 7.46 -10.79 -30.82
N ASP A 395 6.49 -10.86 -29.91
CA ASP A 395 5.07 -10.60 -30.15
C ASP A 395 4.44 -9.72 -29.05
N VAL A 396 4.60 -8.40 -29.23
CA VAL A 396 4.03 -7.38 -28.34
C VAL A 396 2.50 -7.46 -28.28
N SER A 397 1.84 -7.88 -29.36
CA SER A 397 0.38 -8.01 -29.43
C SER A 397 -0.10 -9.17 -28.55
N TYR A 398 0.57 -10.31 -28.61
CA TYR A 398 0.30 -11.43 -27.73
C TYR A 398 0.60 -11.08 -26.26
N LEU A 399 1.70 -10.40 -25.99
CA LEU A 399 2.05 -9.92 -24.64
C LEU A 399 0.96 -9.00 -24.07
N TRP A 400 0.45 -8.06 -24.86
CA TRP A 400 -0.68 -7.21 -24.49
C TRP A 400 -1.92 -8.03 -24.17
N VAL A 401 -2.34 -8.94 -25.06
CA VAL A 401 -3.57 -9.73 -24.88
C VAL A 401 -3.52 -10.55 -23.60
N GLN A 402 -2.39 -11.19 -23.30
CA GLN A 402 -2.25 -12.02 -22.10
C GLN A 402 -2.30 -11.21 -20.80
N HIS A 403 -1.82 -9.96 -20.80
CA HIS A 403 -1.73 -9.13 -19.61
C HIS A 403 -2.78 -8.01 -19.55
N GLN A 404 -3.67 -7.93 -20.55
CA GLN A 404 -4.64 -6.85 -20.72
C GLN A 404 -5.46 -6.62 -19.45
N VAL A 405 -5.99 -7.67 -18.85
CA VAL A 405 -6.86 -7.59 -17.66
C VAL A 405 -6.16 -6.87 -16.51
N SER A 406 -4.91 -7.24 -16.22
CA SER A 406 -4.10 -6.61 -15.17
C SER A 406 -3.68 -5.18 -15.54
N LEU A 407 -3.42 -4.94 -16.83
CA LEU A 407 -3.01 -3.64 -17.36
C LEU A 407 -4.16 -2.63 -17.41
N CYS A 408 -5.42 -3.06 -17.50
CA CYS A 408 -6.58 -2.18 -17.62
C CYS A 408 -7.53 -2.20 -16.41
N GLU A 409 -7.22 -2.97 -15.36
CA GLU A 409 -8.08 -3.17 -14.18
C GLU A 409 -8.65 -1.86 -13.61
N ASP A 410 -7.82 -0.82 -13.45
CA ASP A 410 -8.24 0.49 -12.92
C ASP A 410 -9.20 1.24 -13.85
N PHE A 411 -9.03 1.11 -15.17
CA PHE A 411 -9.89 1.73 -16.16
C PHE A 411 -11.18 0.94 -16.40
N VAL A 412 -11.13 -0.40 -16.38
CA VAL A 412 -12.34 -1.23 -16.41
C VAL A 412 -13.21 -0.94 -15.20
N HIS A 413 -12.60 -0.81 -14.02
CA HIS A 413 -13.31 -0.43 -12.81
C HIS A 413 -13.94 0.97 -12.90
N ARG A 414 -13.26 1.94 -13.52
CA ARG A 414 -13.76 3.32 -13.61
C ARG A 414 -14.81 3.50 -14.71
N TYR A 415 -14.69 2.77 -15.81
CA TYR A 415 -15.51 2.92 -16.99
C TYR A 415 -16.28 1.61 -17.25
N SER A 416 -15.81 0.77 -18.17
CA SER A 416 -16.42 -0.53 -18.48
C SER A 416 -15.39 -1.51 -19.05
N GLU A 417 -15.71 -2.80 -19.11
CA GLU A 417 -14.87 -3.82 -19.74
C GLU A 417 -14.60 -3.52 -21.23
N GLN A 418 -15.55 -2.88 -21.90
CA GLN A 418 -15.45 -2.54 -23.32
C GLN A 418 -14.52 -1.32 -23.55
N THR A 419 -14.57 -0.33 -22.67
CA THR A 419 -13.83 0.94 -22.85
C THR A 419 -12.50 0.96 -22.09
N GLY A 420 -12.37 0.21 -20.99
CA GLY A 420 -11.17 0.15 -20.15
C GLY A 420 -9.89 -0.19 -20.91
N PRO A 421 -9.86 -1.21 -21.79
CA PRO A 421 -8.70 -1.52 -22.62
C PRO A 421 -8.26 -0.36 -23.52
N HIS A 422 -9.21 0.42 -24.05
CA HIS A 422 -8.92 1.58 -24.91
C HIS A 422 -8.22 2.70 -24.11
N TYR A 423 -8.66 2.97 -22.88
CA TYR A 423 -7.99 3.92 -21.99
C TYR A 423 -6.60 3.44 -21.54
N ALA A 424 -6.44 2.14 -21.30
CA ALA A 424 -5.14 1.56 -20.97
C ALA A 424 -4.14 1.69 -22.13
N LEU A 425 -4.58 1.43 -23.36
CA LEU A 425 -3.77 1.62 -24.56
C LEU A 425 -3.39 3.10 -24.76
N ALA A 426 -4.32 4.04 -24.53
CA ALA A 426 -4.05 5.47 -24.59
C ALA A 426 -2.99 5.94 -23.57
N ASP A 427 -3.03 5.44 -22.33
CA ASP A 427 -2.02 5.70 -21.29
C ASP A 427 -0.66 5.07 -21.68
N ILE A 428 -0.67 3.89 -22.32
CA ILE A 428 0.54 3.24 -22.86
C ILE A 428 1.15 4.06 -24.01
N GLU A 429 0.36 4.62 -24.93
CA GLU A 429 0.83 5.48 -26.03
C GLU A 429 1.63 6.69 -25.49
N GLU A 430 1.14 7.35 -24.44
CA GLU A 430 1.85 8.45 -23.77
C GLU A 430 3.19 7.98 -23.19
N LEU A 431 3.21 6.82 -22.54
CA LEU A 431 4.42 6.24 -21.95
C LEU A 431 5.46 5.81 -23.01
N LEU A 432 5.00 5.25 -24.13
CA LEU A 432 5.85 4.81 -25.25
C LEU A 432 6.55 5.97 -25.96
N THR A 433 5.98 7.17 -25.91
CA THR A 433 6.57 8.38 -26.48
C THR A 433 7.98 8.63 -25.92
N SER A 434 8.23 8.29 -24.65
CA SER A 434 9.55 8.41 -24.03
C SER A 434 10.63 7.47 -24.61
N TYR A 435 10.21 6.46 -25.38
CA TYR A 435 11.06 5.48 -26.05
C TYR A 435 11.04 5.62 -27.58
N ASN A 436 10.47 6.70 -28.12
CA ASN A 436 10.25 6.90 -29.57
C ASN A 436 9.40 5.79 -30.25
N LEU A 437 8.58 5.09 -29.46
CA LEU A 437 7.63 4.08 -29.92
C LEU A 437 6.20 4.64 -29.96
N SER A 438 5.28 3.87 -30.54
CA SER A 438 3.84 4.16 -30.63
C SER A 438 3.09 2.84 -30.74
N LEU A 439 1.80 2.78 -30.38
CA LEU A 439 0.99 1.58 -30.52
C LEU A 439 0.99 1.06 -31.96
N GLN A 440 0.94 1.97 -32.94
CA GLN A 440 0.98 1.62 -34.37
C GLN A 440 2.28 0.90 -34.75
N LYS A 441 3.44 1.38 -34.27
CA LYS A 441 4.74 0.74 -34.48
C LYS A 441 4.85 -0.64 -33.81
N LEU A 442 4.07 -0.86 -32.75
CA LEU A 442 4.04 -2.11 -32.00
C LEU A 442 2.92 -3.05 -32.46
N HIS A 443 2.21 -2.73 -33.55
CA HIS A 443 1.06 -3.48 -34.07
C HIS A 443 -0.09 -3.68 -33.06
N LEU A 444 -0.18 -2.79 -32.07
CA LEU A 444 -1.27 -2.77 -31.10
C LEU A 444 -2.47 -1.97 -31.63
N PRO A 445 -3.70 -2.22 -31.12
CA PRO A 445 -4.87 -1.48 -31.53
C PRO A 445 -4.69 0.03 -31.31
N THR A 446 -4.69 0.80 -32.39
CA THR A 446 -4.65 2.26 -32.32
C THR A 446 -5.97 2.78 -31.79
N VAL A 447 -5.91 3.66 -30.80
CA VAL A 447 -7.10 4.21 -30.19
C VAL A 447 -7.42 5.55 -30.82
N ASP A 448 -8.49 5.63 -31.59
CA ASP A 448 -9.00 6.89 -32.13
C ASP A 448 -9.94 7.52 -31.10
N LEU A 449 -9.34 7.96 -30.00
CA LEU A 449 -10.05 8.71 -28.97
C LEU A 449 -10.03 10.19 -29.37
N PRO A 450 -11.19 10.88 -29.42
CA PRO A 450 -11.20 12.32 -29.65
C PRO A 450 -10.24 12.97 -28.66
N ALA A 451 -9.52 14.03 -29.05
CA ALA A 451 -8.54 14.69 -28.21
C ALA A 451 -9.10 15.10 -26.81
N SER A 452 -10.42 15.23 -26.69
CA SER A 452 -11.16 15.45 -25.44
C SER A 452 -11.23 14.22 -24.49
N VAL A 453 -10.82 13.04 -24.91
CA VAL A 453 -10.81 11.80 -24.10
C VAL A 453 -9.39 11.44 -23.61
N LEU A 454 -8.36 11.94 -24.29
CA LEU A 454 -6.97 11.98 -23.82
C LEU A 454 -6.70 13.16 -22.87
N GLU A 455 -7.60 14.14 -22.82
CA GLU A 455 -7.63 15.15 -21.77
C GLU A 455 -8.12 14.51 -20.47
N ARG A 456 -7.16 14.37 -19.54
CA ARG A 456 -7.32 14.15 -18.09
C ARG A 456 -8.75 14.36 -17.63
N ALA A 457 -9.40 13.30 -17.15
CA ALA A 457 -10.66 13.33 -16.39
C ALA A 457 -11.52 14.54 -16.76
N ASN A 458 -12.16 14.53 -17.93
CA ASN A 458 -13.26 15.45 -18.19
C ASN A 458 -14.33 15.15 -17.15
N PHE A 459 -14.23 15.86 -16.03
CA PHE A 459 -15.21 15.80 -14.98
C PHE A 459 -16.47 16.42 -15.57
N ASP A 460 -17.54 15.63 -15.65
CA ASP A 460 -18.83 16.14 -16.07
C ASP A 460 -19.22 17.27 -15.12
N VAL A 461 -19.29 18.49 -15.65
CA VAL A 461 -19.59 19.71 -14.90
C VAL A 461 -20.91 19.55 -14.14
N VAL A 462 -21.89 18.85 -14.73
CA VAL A 462 -23.20 18.59 -14.11
C VAL A 462 -23.06 17.62 -12.93
N GLU A 463 -22.26 16.56 -13.09
CA GLU A 463 -22.02 15.58 -12.02
C GLU A 463 -21.21 16.20 -10.86
N GLU A 464 -20.17 16.96 -11.17
CA GLU A 464 -19.37 17.68 -10.16
C GLU A 464 -20.20 18.70 -9.41
N GLN A 465 -21.08 19.44 -10.11
CA GLN A 465 -21.99 20.38 -9.47
C GLN A 465 -23.01 19.66 -8.56
N ALA A 466 -23.51 18.49 -8.96
CA ALA A 466 -24.38 17.67 -8.10
C ALA A 466 -23.65 17.18 -6.84
N LYS A 467 -22.41 16.72 -6.97
CA LYS A 467 -21.55 16.33 -5.83
C LYS A 467 -21.23 17.52 -4.93
N ALA A 468 -20.90 18.67 -5.50
CA ALA A 468 -20.64 19.90 -4.78
C ALA A 468 -21.84 20.30 -3.90
N ASN A 469 -23.05 20.27 -4.47
CA ASN A 469 -24.28 20.58 -3.74
C ASN A 469 -24.52 19.59 -2.57
N SER A 470 -24.34 18.29 -2.82
CA SER A 470 -24.49 17.25 -1.78
C SER A 470 -23.46 17.39 -0.65
N TYR A 471 -22.22 17.70 -0.98
CA TYR A 471 -21.12 17.82 0.00
C TYR A 471 -21.26 19.10 0.83
N ALA A 472 -21.64 20.22 0.19
CA ALA A 472 -21.85 21.50 0.87
C ALA A 472 -22.92 21.42 1.98
N MET A 473 -23.95 20.59 1.79
CA MET A 473 -24.98 20.35 2.80
C MET A 473 -24.44 19.61 4.05
N GLN A 474 -23.41 18.79 3.89
CA GLN A 474 -22.83 17.96 4.94
C GLN A 474 -21.67 18.64 5.71
N LEU A 475 -21.20 19.79 5.24
CA LEU A 475 -20.16 20.54 5.94
C LEU A 475 -20.65 21.03 7.31
N ASN A 476 -19.80 20.86 8.33
CA ASN A 476 -20.00 21.54 9.60
C ASN A 476 -19.71 23.05 9.48
N SER A 477 -20.04 23.83 10.52
CA SER A 477 -19.90 25.30 10.49
C SER A 477 -18.46 25.78 10.24
N GLN A 478 -17.47 25.11 10.82
CA GLN A 478 -16.05 25.47 10.65
C GLN A 478 -15.56 25.14 9.23
N GLN A 479 -15.90 23.96 8.73
CA GLN A 479 -15.55 23.54 7.37
C GLN A 479 -16.23 24.43 6.32
N ARG A 480 -17.51 24.77 6.53
CA ARG A 480 -18.25 25.70 5.66
C ARG A 480 -17.58 27.07 5.59
N ASN A 481 -17.20 27.63 6.73
CA ASN A 481 -16.46 28.88 6.78
C ASN A 481 -15.14 28.83 5.97
N VAL A 482 -14.38 27.73 6.08
CA VAL A 482 -13.15 27.54 5.28
C VAL A 482 -13.44 27.49 3.78
N VAL A 483 -14.47 26.75 3.36
CA VAL A 483 -14.87 26.66 1.96
C VAL A 483 -15.30 28.02 1.42
N GLU A 484 -16.08 28.78 2.17
CA GLU A 484 -16.54 30.13 1.78
C GLU A 484 -15.38 31.12 1.63
N ILE A 485 -14.43 31.13 2.57
CA ILE A 485 -13.23 31.97 2.51
C ILE A 485 -12.44 31.68 1.22
N LEU A 486 -12.20 30.40 0.92
CA LEU A 486 -11.41 29.99 -0.24
C LEU A 486 -12.13 30.24 -1.57
N LEU A 487 -13.44 29.98 -1.64
CA LEU A 487 -14.22 30.30 -2.84
C LEU A 487 -14.28 31.81 -3.09
N SER A 488 -14.41 32.62 -2.03
CA SER A 488 -14.31 34.08 -2.14
C SER A 488 -12.92 34.50 -2.64
N ALA A 489 -11.84 33.88 -2.13
CA ALA A 489 -10.49 34.16 -2.59
C ALA A 489 -10.26 33.82 -4.07
N VAL A 490 -10.85 32.71 -4.53
CA VAL A 490 -10.76 32.26 -5.92
C VAL A 490 -11.56 33.15 -6.88
N TYR A 491 -12.78 33.56 -6.50
CA TYR A 491 -13.73 34.19 -7.43
C TYR A 491 -13.87 35.71 -7.27
N ASN A 492 -13.76 36.24 -6.06
CA ASN A 492 -13.91 37.69 -5.82
C ASN A 492 -12.57 38.43 -5.84
N ASN A 493 -11.47 37.73 -5.55
CA ASN A 493 -10.07 38.08 -5.80
C ASN A 493 -9.70 39.58 -5.74
N ALA A 494 -10.08 40.28 -4.66
CA ALA A 494 -9.67 41.66 -4.43
C ALA A 494 -8.14 41.77 -4.23
N ALA A 495 -7.55 42.94 -4.49
CA ALA A 495 -6.10 43.16 -4.44
C ALA A 495 -5.45 42.71 -3.12
N ASP A 496 -6.11 42.95 -1.98
CA ASP A 496 -5.59 42.59 -0.65
C ASP A 496 -5.97 41.17 -0.20
N THR A 497 -6.56 40.35 -1.07
CA THR A 497 -7.00 39.01 -0.69
C THR A 497 -5.80 38.07 -0.55
N PRO A 498 -5.62 37.40 0.62
CA PRO A 498 -4.55 36.43 0.80
C PRO A 498 -4.55 35.36 -0.29
N LYS A 499 -3.38 35.01 -0.81
CA LYS A 499 -3.24 34.00 -1.86
C LYS A 499 -2.81 32.63 -1.32
N CYS A 500 -2.27 32.56 -0.11
CA CYS A 500 -1.81 31.32 0.49
C CYS A 500 -2.54 31.08 1.81
N TYR A 501 -3.20 29.92 1.92
CA TYR A 501 -3.93 29.49 3.09
C TYR A 501 -3.34 28.19 3.63
N PHE A 502 -3.43 27.97 4.93
CA PHE A 502 -3.07 26.69 5.55
C PHE A 502 -4.25 26.14 6.35
N LEU A 503 -4.72 24.95 5.99
CA LEU A 503 -5.74 24.22 6.73
C LEU A 503 -5.09 23.25 7.70
N ASP A 504 -4.95 23.68 8.96
CA ASP A 504 -4.50 22.84 10.06
C ASP A 504 -5.68 22.07 10.68
N GLY A 505 -5.45 20.80 10.98
CA GLY A 505 -6.40 19.95 11.68
C GLY A 505 -5.79 18.59 11.99
N PRO A 506 -6.10 17.98 13.16
CA PRO A 506 -5.64 16.63 13.46
C PRO A 506 -6.11 15.58 12.44
N ALA A 507 -5.54 14.38 12.50
CA ALA A 507 -6.06 13.25 11.72
C ALA A 507 -7.55 13.01 12.03
N GLY A 508 -8.35 12.78 10.98
CA GLY A 508 -9.79 12.48 11.11
C GLY A 508 -10.73 13.70 11.19
N THR A 509 -10.25 14.94 11.18
CA THR A 509 -11.13 16.13 11.26
C THR A 509 -11.81 16.54 9.95
N GLY A 510 -11.78 15.68 8.93
CA GLY A 510 -12.44 15.95 7.64
C GLY A 510 -11.72 16.92 6.71
N LYS A 511 -10.41 17.14 6.85
CA LYS A 511 -9.62 17.99 5.91
C LYS A 511 -9.81 17.58 4.44
N THR A 512 -9.71 16.28 4.17
CA THR A 512 -9.93 15.73 2.83
C THR A 512 -11.35 16.01 2.33
N PHE A 513 -12.35 16.04 3.22
CA PHE A 513 -13.74 16.37 2.86
C PHE A 513 -13.87 17.84 2.44
N VAL A 514 -13.15 18.75 3.09
CA VAL A 514 -13.04 20.17 2.68
C VAL A 514 -12.38 20.27 1.30
N TYR A 515 -11.27 19.57 1.07
CA TYR A 515 -10.59 19.55 -0.23
C TYR A 515 -11.52 19.04 -1.33
N SER A 516 -12.18 17.90 -1.12
CA SER A 516 -13.13 17.34 -2.10
C SER A 516 -14.28 18.28 -2.40
N THR A 517 -14.82 18.97 -1.39
CA THR A 517 -15.90 19.95 -1.62
C THR A 517 -15.43 21.11 -2.49
N LEU A 518 -14.23 21.65 -2.25
CA LEU A 518 -13.64 22.71 -3.08
C LEU A 518 -13.36 22.24 -4.51
N LEU A 519 -12.80 21.03 -4.66
CA LEU A 519 -12.50 20.44 -5.96
C LEU A 519 -13.78 20.31 -6.79
N HIS A 520 -14.83 19.70 -6.23
CA HIS A 520 -16.13 19.53 -6.91
C HIS A 520 -16.79 20.88 -7.22
N THR A 521 -16.72 21.85 -6.30
CA THR A 521 -17.37 23.16 -6.51
C THR A 521 -16.73 23.95 -7.63
N ILE A 522 -15.39 23.93 -7.74
CA ILE A 522 -14.67 24.67 -8.80
C ILE A 522 -14.85 23.95 -10.15
N ARG A 523 -14.75 22.62 -10.18
CA ARG A 523 -14.99 21.82 -11.40
C ARG A 523 -16.43 21.92 -11.89
N GLY A 524 -17.40 21.94 -10.98
CA GLY A 524 -18.82 22.13 -11.28
C GLY A 524 -19.14 23.52 -11.86
N ARG A 525 -18.22 24.48 -11.74
CA ARG A 525 -18.29 25.79 -12.42
C ARG A 525 -17.55 25.82 -13.76
N GLY A 526 -16.95 24.71 -14.17
CA GLY A 526 -16.16 24.59 -15.40
C GLY A 526 -14.73 25.13 -15.29
N ASP A 527 -14.24 25.39 -14.08
CA ASP A 527 -12.89 25.91 -13.84
C ASP A 527 -11.89 24.79 -13.49
N ASP A 528 -10.61 25.04 -13.80
CA ASP A 528 -9.51 24.13 -13.49
C ASP A 528 -9.05 24.25 -12.03
N VAL A 529 -8.86 23.09 -11.39
CA VAL A 529 -8.31 22.96 -10.03
C VAL A 529 -7.29 21.82 -9.99
N ILE A 530 -6.14 22.07 -9.36
CA ILE A 530 -5.05 21.08 -9.24
C ILE A 530 -4.97 20.57 -7.80
N PRO A 531 -5.34 19.30 -7.54
CA PRO A 531 -4.98 18.61 -6.31
C PRO A 531 -3.58 17.98 -6.40
N VAL A 532 -2.70 18.35 -5.48
CA VAL A 532 -1.41 17.69 -5.27
C VAL A 532 -1.25 17.22 -3.83
N ALA A 533 -0.36 16.24 -3.63
CA ALA A 533 0.08 15.86 -2.30
C ALA A 533 1.60 15.61 -2.25
N SER A 534 2.16 15.63 -1.03
CA SER A 534 3.59 15.38 -0.81
C SER A 534 4.01 13.94 -1.09
N THR A 535 3.14 12.95 -0.86
CA THR A 535 3.41 11.51 -1.06
C THR A 535 2.48 10.90 -2.10
N GLY A 536 2.92 9.82 -2.74
CA GLY A 536 2.11 9.09 -3.73
C GLY A 536 0.81 8.54 -3.15
N ILE A 537 0.84 8.03 -1.91
CA ILE A 537 -0.34 7.48 -1.24
C ILE A 537 -1.34 8.58 -0.89
N ALA A 538 -0.89 9.74 -0.40
CA ALA A 538 -1.80 10.85 -0.13
C ALA A 538 -2.41 11.41 -1.43
N ALA A 539 -1.64 11.44 -2.52
CA ALA A 539 -2.14 11.89 -3.82
C ALA A 539 -3.30 11.04 -4.35
N THR A 540 -3.30 9.72 -4.10
CA THR A 540 -4.42 8.85 -4.54
C THR A 540 -5.70 9.04 -3.75
N LEU A 541 -5.66 9.71 -2.59
CA LEU A 541 -6.85 10.05 -1.80
C LEU A 541 -7.56 11.30 -2.32
N LEU A 542 -6.88 12.13 -3.13
CA LEU A 542 -7.47 13.29 -3.78
C LEU A 542 -7.99 12.89 -5.17
N ILE A 543 -9.20 13.35 -5.50
CA ILE A 543 -9.84 13.03 -6.79
C ILE A 543 -9.08 13.72 -7.93
N GLY A 544 -8.39 12.93 -8.76
CA GLY A 544 -7.48 13.43 -9.80
C GLY A 544 -6.12 13.88 -9.26
N GLY A 545 -5.78 13.52 -8.02
CA GLY A 545 -4.56 13.94 -7.34
C GLY A 545 -3.28 13.33 -7.90
N ARG A 546 -2.19 14.11 -7.84
CA ARG A 546 -0.84 13.68 -8.21
C ARG A 546 0.18 14.14 -7.17
N THR A 547 1.38 13.57 -7.19
CA THR A 547 2.44 14.09 -6.32
C THR A 547 2.89 15.47 -6.80
N VAL A 548 3.20 16.35 -5.85
CA VAL A 548 3.72 17.70 -6.13
C VAL A 548 4.95 17.65 -7.06
N HIS A 549 5.86 16.70 -6.81
CA HIS A 549 7.06 16.50 -7.63
C HIS A 549 6.72 16.17 -9.09
N SER A 550 5.66 15.40 -9.33
CA SER A 550 5.25 15.00 -10.68
C SER A 550 4.58 16.14 -11.46
N VAL A 551 3.77 16.96 -10.78
CA VAL A 551 3.04 18.08 -11.39
C VAL A 551 3.97 19.23 -11.72
N PHE A 552 4.77 19.66 -10.76
CA PHE A 552 5.66 20.82 -10.93
C PHE A 552 7.06 20.44 -11.44
N LYS A 553 7.37 19.15 -11.64
CA LYS A 553 8.70 18.68 -12.07
C LYS A 553 9.81 19.14 -11.11
N ILE A 554 9.56 19.01 -9.81
CA ILE A 554 10.50 19.39 -8.76
C ILE A 554 11.69 18.40 -8.78
N PRO A 555 12.95 18.86 -8.82
CA PRO A 555 14.11 17.99 -8.73
C PRO A 555 14.17 17.29 -7.36
N ILE A 556 14.73 16.08 -7.33
CA ILE A 556 14.85 15.29 -6.09
C ILE A 556 15.84 15.95 -5.13
N ASP A 557 16.98 16.40 -5.65
CA ASP A 557 18.00 17.11 -4.86
C ASP A 557 17.67 18.61 -4.79
N LEU A 558 17.26 19.06 -3.59
CA LEU A 558 16.79 20.41 -3.35
C LEU A 558 17.77 21.24 -2.52
N ASN A 559 18.06 22.44 -3.02
CA ASN A 559 18.80 23.49 -2.33
C ASN A 559 18.04 24.83 -2.44
N ALA A 560 18.56 25.89 -1.81
CA ALA A 560 17.88 27.19 -1.77
C ALA A 560 17.70 27.81 -3.16
N THR A 561 18.54 27.45 -4.12
CA THR A 561 18.51 27.98 -5.50
C THR A 561 17.78 27.07 -6.48
N SER A 562 17.32 25.88 -6.08
CA SER A 562 16.64 24.92 -6.96
C SER A 562 15.39 25.48 -7.64
N THR A 563 15.26 25.26 -8.94
CA THR A 563 14.07 25.59 -9.73
C THR A 563 13.37 24.31 -10.19
N CYS A 564 12.10 24.43 -10.52
CA CYS A 564 11.33 23.35 -11.12
C CYS A 564 11.74 23.14 -12.59
N ASN A 565 11.80 21.88 -13.04
CA ASN A 565 12.17 21.51 -14.41
C ASN A 565 10.95 21.49 -15.36
N LEU A 566 10.07 22.49 -15.24
CA LEU A 566 8.89 22.65 -16.10
C LEU A 566 9.16 23.77 -17.12
N LYS A 567 9.01 23.49 -18.41
CA LYS A 567 9.21 24.48 -19.47
C LYS A 567 7.91 25.28 -19.69
N PRO A 568 7.97 26.61 -19.94
CA PRO A 568 6.75 27.44 -20.11
C PRO A 568 5.85 27.04 -21.29
N ASN A 569 6.41 26.48 -22.37
CA ASN A 569 5.67 26.17 -23.60
C ASN A 569 5.15 24.72 -23.63
N THR A 570 4.79 24.15 -22.48
CA THR A 570 4.22 22.79 -22.41
C THR A 570 2.77 22.83 -21.98
N LYS A 571 1.99 21.81 -22.37
CA LYS A 571 0.58 21.69 -21.99
C LYS A 571 0.39 21.71 -20.46
N GLU A 572 1.34 21.18 -19.70
CA GLU A 572 1.29 21.22 -18.24
C GLU A 572 1.43 22.64 -17.67
N ALA A 573 2.27 23.47 -18.29
CA ALA A 573 2.41 24.87 -17.89
C ALA A 573 1.11 25.65 -18.18
N ASP A 574 0.47 25.39 -19.33
CA ASP A 574 -0.84 25.99 -19.67
C ASP A 574 -1.92 25.61 -18.66
N ILE A 575 -1.95 24.35 -18.22
CA ILE A 575 -2.91 23.89 -17.20
C ILE A 575 -2.67 24.61 -15.87
N ILE A 576 -1.41 24.75 -15.44
CA ILE A 576 -1.06 25.49 -14.22
C ILE A 576 -1.48 26.97 -14.34
N LEU A 577 -1.32 27.56 -15.53
CA LEU A 577 -1.75 28.93 -15.81
C LEU A 577 -3.27 29.11 -15.79
N LYS A 578 -4.05 28.13 -16.27
CA LYS A 578 -5.53 28.18 -16.24
C LYS A 578 -6.12 27.87 -14.87
N THR A 579 -5.40 27.11 -14.05
CA THR A 579 -5.84 26.68 -12.72
C THR A 579 -6.17 27.85 -11.80
N LYS A 580 -7.33 27.77 -11.14
CA LYS A 580 -7.84 28.76 -10.18
C LYS A 580 -7.41 28.51 -8.75
N LEU A 581 -7.27 27.24 -8.36
CA LEU A 581 -6.86 26.82 -7.02
C LEU A 581 -5.88 25.64 -7.10
N ILE A 582 -4.81 25.70 -6.32
CA ILE A 582 -3.89 24.58 -6.10
C ILE A 582 -4.08 24.10 -4.66
N VAL A 583 -4.55 22.86 -4.49
CA VAL A 583 -4.66 22.21 -3.18
C VAL A 583 -3.43 21.33 -2.99
N TRP A 584 -2.70 21.52 -1.90
CA TRP A 584 -1.50 20.75 -1.58
C TRP A 584 -1.65 20.05 -0.21
N ASP A 585 -1.96 18.76 -0.25
CA ASP A 585 -2.13 17.93 0.96
C ASP A 585 -0.80 17.34 1.47
N GLU A 586 -0.76 17.08 2.77
CA GLU A 586 0.45 16.68 3.53
C GLU A 586 1.63 17.65 3.35
N ALA A 587 1.36 18.95 3.21
CA ALA A 587 2.36 19.99 3.02
C ALA A 587 3.49 19.99 4.09
N PRO A 588 3.24 19.71 5.39
CA PRO A 588 4.30 19.64 6.40
C PRO A 588 5.40 18.60 6.11
N MET A 589 5.10 17.55 5.33
CA MET A 589 6.07 16.53 4.93
C MET A 589 7.01 17.00 3.80
N THR A 590 6.72 18.13 3.16
CA THR A 590 7.52 18.63 2.04
C THR A 590 8.69 19.49 2.54
N HIS A 591 9.86 19.29 1.94
CA HIS A 591 11.04 20.10 2.19
C HIS A 591 10.82 21.57 1.77
N VAL A 592 11.15 22.55 2.63
CA VAL A 592 10.87 23.99 2.39
C VAL A 592 11.32 24.51 1.01
N HIS A 593 12.48 24.06 0.52
CA HIS A 593 13.00 24.45 -0.80
C HIS A 593 12.11 24.04 -1.98
N ALA A 594 11.28 23.01 -1.84
CA ALA A 594 10.30 22.67 -2.87
C ALA A 594 9.24 23.77 -3.03
N PHE A 595 8.78 24.35 -1.92
CA PHE A 595 7.85 25.49 -1.97
C PHE A 595 8.47 26.70 -2.65
N LEU A 596 9.73 27.00 -2.35
CA LEU A 596 10.48 28.10 -2.98
C LEU A 596 10.75 27.85 -4.48
N ALA A 597 10.94 26.59 -4.87
CA ALA A 597 11.09 26.21 -6.27
C ALA A 597 9.77 26.37 -7.04
N VAL A 598 8.65 25.99 -6.43
CA VAL A 598 7.31 26.14 -7.01
C VAL A 598 6.89 27.61 -7.07
N ASP A 599 7.16 28.39 -6.02
CA ASP A 599 6.92 29.84 -6.00
C ASP A 599 7.62 30.54 -7.18
N ARG A 600 8.92 30.30 -7.35
CA ARG A 600 9.68 30.85 -8.49
C ARG A 600 9.11 30.42 -9.84
N LEU A 601 8.79 29.13 -9.99
CA LEU A 601 8.16 28.63 -11.22
C LEU A 601 6.85 29.37 -11.51
N LEU A 602 5.98 29.52 -10.52
CA LEU A 602 4.69 30.16 -10.71
C LEU A 602 4.84 31.64 -11.03
N GLN A 603 5.75 32.36 -10.37
CA GLN A 603 6.06 33.75 -10.71
C GLN A 603 6.59 33.89 -12.15
N ASP A 604 7.43 32.95 -12.59
CA ASP A 604 7.98 32.94 -13.93
C ASP A 604 6.93 32.60 -15.01
N LEU A 605 5.98 31.70 -14.70
CA LEU A 605 4.88 31.35 -15.58
C LEU A 605 3.85 32.49 -15.69
N THR A 606 3.37 33.01 -14.55
CA THR A 606 2.31 34.04 -14.52
C THR A 606 2.83 35.45 -14.78
N LYS A 607 4.15 35.65 -14.79
CA LYS A 607 4.80 36.97 -14.83
C LYS A 607 4.36 37.90 -13.70
N CYS A 608 3.95 37.33 -12.57
CA CYS A 608 3.55 38.04 -11.37
C CYS A 608 4.58 37.79 -10.26
N LYS A 609 5.01 38.84 -9.54
CA LYS A 609 5.99 38.74 -8.44
C LYS A 609 5.36 38.52 -7.07
N GLU A 610 4.03 38.44 -6.99
CA GLU A 610 3.35 38.03 -5.77
C GLU A 610 3.69 36.57 -5.40
N PRO A 611 3.59 36.19 -4.12
CA PRO A 611 3.76 34.81 -3.69
C PRO A 611 2.94 33.84 -4.56
N PHE A 612 3.61 32.77 -4.98
CA PHE A 612 3.10 31.74 -5.90
C PHE A 612 2.54 32.31 -7.21
N GLY A 613 3.11 33.42 -7.70
CA GLY A 613 2.69 34.07 -8.93
C GLY A 613 1.25 34.57 -8.90
N GLY A 614 0.73 34.91 -7.71
CA GLY A 614 -0.65 35.37 -7.50
C GLY A 614 -1.70 34.25 -7.52
N LYS A 615 -1.30 32.98 -7.61
CA LYS A 615 -2.21 31.83 -7.58
C LYS A 615 -2.72 31.58 -6.16
N VAL A 616 -4.00 31.22 -6.04
CA VAL A 616 -4.56 30.79 -4.76
C VAL A 616 -4.06 29.37 -4.45
N ILE A 617 -3.37 29.22 -3.32
CA ILE A 617 -2.86 27.95 -2.82
C ILE A 617 -3.49 27.64 -1.46
N LEU A 618 -4.00 26.41 -1.34
CA LEU A 618 -4.42 25.82 -0.08
C LEU A 618 -3.42 24.74 0.33
N LEU A 619 -2.60 25.03 1.32
CA LEU A 619 -1.75 24.05 1.99
C LEU A 619 -2.57 23.30 3.04
N GLY A 620 -2.37 21.99 3.10
CA GLY A 620 -3.11 21.09 3.96
C GLY A 620 -2.19 20.14 4.71
N GLY A 621 -2.53 19.82 5.95
CA GLY A 621 -1.83 18.78 6.69
C GLY A 621 -1.93 18.95 8.20
N ASP A 622 -1.08 18.22 8.91
CA ASP A 622 -1.00 18.27 10.35
C ASP A 622 0.47 18.38 10.76
N PHE A 623 0.86 19.52 11.36
CA PHE A 623 2.24 19.73 11.82
C PHE A 623 2.67 18.77 12.94
N ARG A 624 1.74 18.04 13.56
CA ARG A 624 2.03 17.00 14.55
C ARG A 624 2.36 15.66 13.92
N GLN A 625 2.24 15.54 12.60
CA GLN A 625 2.61 14.33 11.85
C GLN A 625 4.07 14.40 11.40
N VAL A 626 4.41 13.63 10.37
CA VAL A 626 5.79 13.37 9.95
C VAL A 626 6.42 14.64 9.35
N LEU A 627 7.64 14.97 9.80
CA LEU A 627 8.44 16.07 9.24
C LEU A 627 9.08 15.66 7.90
N PRO A 628 9.64 16.61 7.12
CA PRO A 628 10.27 16.30 5.84
C PRO A 628 11.41 15.30 5.98
N VAL A 629 11.49 14.33 5.07
CA VAL A 629 12.57 13.34 5.09
C VAL A 629 13.85 13.99 4.58
N ILE A 630 14.90 14.02 5.40
CA ILE A 630 16.25 14.38 4.96
C ILE A 630 17.14 13.15 5.06
N LEU A 631 17.67 12.71 3.91
CA LEU A 631 18.56 11.56 3.85
C LEU A 631 19.82 11.85 4.69
N ARG A 632 20.08 11.03 5.70
CA ARG A 632 21.21 11.20 6.66
C ARG A 632 21.20 12.52 7.45
N GLY A 633 20.06 13.22 7.50
CA GLY A 633 19.95 14.49 8.24
C GLY A 633 19.80 14.29 9.75
N SER A 634 20.41 15.18 10.54
CA SER A 634 20.14 15.27 11.98
C SER A 634 18.73 15.82 12.23
N ARG A 635 18.15 15.55 13.41
CA ARG A 635 16.83 16.09 13.79
C ARG A 635 16.78 17.62 13.71
N THR A 636 17.88 18.29 14.06
CA THR A 636 18.03 19.75 13.92
C THR A 636 17.92 20.20 12.46
N LEU A 637 18.56 19.47 11.54
CA LEU A 637 18.49 19.74 10.11
C LEU A 637 17.06 19.55 9.58
N THR A 638 16.39 18.47 10.00
CA THR A 638 14.99 18.18 9.65
C THR A 638 14.04 19.32 10.07
N VAL A 639 14.20 19.82 11.30
CA VAL A 639 13.39 20.92 11.83
C VAL A 639 13.72 22.25 11.13
N ALA A 640 14.99 22.54 10.84
CA ALA A 640 15.41 23.73 10.11
C ALA A 640 14.92 23.78 8.64
N ARG A 641 14.56 22.63 8.07
CA ARG A 641 14.00 22.51 6.71
C ARG A 641 12.48 22.30 6.68
N SER A 642 11.83 22.31 7.84
CA SER A 642 10.38 22.24 7.96
C SER A 642 9.71 23.56 7.60
N LEU A 643 8.47 23.48 7.13
CA LEU A 643 7.69 24.65 6.74
C LEU A 643 7.42 25.61 7.91
N LYS A 644 7.24 25.06 9.12
CA LYS A 644 6.90 25.81 10.35
C LYS A 644 7.97 26.85 10.74
N ASN A 645 9.25 26.55 10.51
CA ASN A 645 10.37 27.41 10.92
C ASN A 645 10.67 28.58 9.97
N LYS A 646 10.12 28.60 8.74
CA LYS A 646 10.49 29.60 7.72
C LYS A 646 9.33 30.41 7.15
N LEU A 647 8.11 29.87 7.16
CA LEU A 647 6.93 30.54 6.61
C LEU A 647 5.97 31.05 7.69
N PHE A 648 6.10 30.56 8.93
CA PHE A 648 5.23 30.89 10.06
C PHE A 648 6.00 31.25 11.35
N GLY A 649 7.33 31.28 11.28
CA GLY A 649 8.23 31.56 12.40
C GLY A 649 8.77 32.98 12.38
#